data_AF-A0A6P8YMY4-F1
#
_entry.id   AF-A0A6P8YMY4-F1
#
_cell.length_a   1.000
_cell.length_b   1.000
_cell.length_c   1.000
_cell.angle_alpha   90.00
_cell.angle_beta   90.00
_cell.angle_gamma   90.00
#
_symmetry.space_group_name_H-M   'P 1'
#
loop_
_entity.id
_entity.type
_entity.pdbx_description
1 polymer ?
#
loop_
_entity_poly.entity_id
_entity_poly.type
_entity_poly.pdbx_seq_one_letter_code
_entity_poly.pdbx_strand_id
1 'polypeptide(L)'
;MFKKKFPSLSSLGSDGNTAFLRAARAGNLDKVLEHLKSDVDINTANANGLNALHLASKEGHTHVVTELLSRGATVDASTKKGNTALHIASLAGQEEVVRLLVQHGAAVNVQSQNGFTPLYMAAQENHDNVVKFLLANGANQSLATEDGFTPLAVAMQQGHDKVVAVLLENDTRGKVRLPALHIAAKKDDCKAAALLLQNEHNPDVTSKSGFTPLHIAAHYGNEAIANLLLSKGADVNYSAKHNISPLHVAAKWGKSNLVALLLERGAHIEAKTRDGLTPLHCAARSGHEQVVDMMLERGAPISCKTKNGLAPLHMAAQGDHVDAARILLYHRAPVDEITVDYLTALHVAAHCGHVRVAKLLLDRKADPNARALNGFTPLHIACKKNRIKVVELLLKHGASIEATTESGLTPLHVASFMGCMNIVIYLLQNEANPDVPTVRGETPLHLAARANQTDIIRILLRNGAQVDARAREQQTPLHIASRLGNVDIVMLLLQHGAAVDSTTKDLYTALHIAAKEGQEEVAAVLLENGASLTATTNKGCTPLHLAAKYGNMKVARLLLQKDAPVDSQGKNGVTPLHVASHYDHQNVALLLLDKGASPHATAKNGHTPLHIAARKNQMDIATTLLEYGAKANAESRAGFTPLHLSAQEGHTDMSTLLIEHQGDTNHQAKNGLTPLHLCAQEDRVNVAQILVKSGANVDSTTKAGYTPLHVASHFGQVNMVRFLLQHGADTSAVTSVGYTPLHQAAQQGHSGVVSTLLNSGAQPNVTTKQGQTALSIAQKLGYISVVETLKVVTEVTTITTTTTTTIEEKYRVVAPETMQEVFMSDSEEEGGEDTLLNEQPYHYLTVDEMKSLGDDSLPIDVTQDDRHDSNRDLVSPQHVKELYTAQLNYASDNVDISRHPVNVGKLKWKNFLVSFLVDARGGAMRGCRHSGVRVIVPPRKAPQPLRVTCRYLKRDKLSHPPPLMEGEALASRILELGPVGAKFLGPVIIEVPHFGSLRGREREIVILRSDNGETWREHTVEASEDAVHDVLNESFEKDELSQLEVCDSGRLTRILTTDFPQYFAVVSRVRQEVHAIGPEGGMVSSSVVPQVQAVFPQGALTKKIKVGLQVNLFKPRKGITSTTMLKKITVNHIPKKKRFSLVW
;
A
#
# COMPACT_ATOMS: atom_id res chain seq x y z
N MET A 1 -71.25 -24.66 -0.97
CA MET A 1 -71.54 -23.25 -1.35
C MET A 1 -70.36 -22.80 -2.21
N PHE A 2 -70.44 -22.36 -3.47
CA PHE A 2 -71.46 -21.61 -4.21
C PHE A 2 -71.53 -22.06 -5.68
N LYS A 3 -72.73 -21.96 -6.26
CA LYS A 3 -73.04 -22.06 -7.70
C LYS A 3 -72.52 -20.86 -8.49
N LYS A 4 -72.22 -21.08 -9.78
CA LYS A 4 -72.52 -20.27 -11.01
C LYS A 4 -71.40 -20.53 -12.03
N LYS A 5 -71.59 -20.66 -13.35
CA LYS A 5 -72.71 -20.53 -14.30
C LYS A 5 -72.16 -21.10 -15.63
N PHE A 6 -72.98 -21.82 -16.42
CA PHE A 6 -72.71 -22.02 -17.86
C PHE A 6 -72.86 -20.69 -18.61
N PRO A 7 -72.05 -20.44 -19.66
CA PRO A 7 -72.47 -20.61 -21.08
C PRO A 7 -71.29 -21.12 -21.96
N SER A 8 -71.36 -21.54 -23.24
CA SER A 8 -72.37 -21.74 -24.29
C SER A 8 -71.70 -22.56 -25.43
N LEU A 9 -72.52 -23.27 -26.22
CA LEU A 9 -72.27 -23.93 -27.53
C LEU A 9 -70.87 -23.81 -28.19
N SER A 10 -69.94 -24.67 -27.78
CA SER A 10 -68.79 -25.12 -28.61
C SER A 10 -68.34 -26.57 -28.31
N SER A 11 -69.16 -27.36 -27.61
CA SER A 11 -68.70 -28.59 -26.94
C SER A 11 -68.75 -29.90 -27.76
N LEU A 12 -69.24 -29.91 -28.99
CA LEU A 12 -69.34 -31.16 -29.77
C LEU A 12 -68.01 -31.65 -30.38
N GLY A 13 -67.01 -30.78 -30.56
CA GLY A 13 -65.67 -31.19 -31.05
C GLY A 13 -64.71 -31.68 -29.97
N SER A 14 -64.94 -31.30 -28.70
CA SER A 14 -64.07 -31.65 -27.55
C SER A 14 -64.32 -33.07 -27.03
N ASP A 15 -65.56 -33.54 -27.10
CA ASP A 15 -65.93 -34.87 -26.58
C ASP A 15 -65.45 -36.02 -27.46
N GLY A 16 -65.42 -35.83 -28.78
CA GLY A 16 -64.94 -36.83 -29.75
C GLY A 16 -63.44 -37.11 -29.64
N ASN A 17 -62.60 -36.07 -29.59
CA ASN A 17 -61.15 -36.21 -29.41
C ASN A 17 -60.82 -36.86 -28.05
N THR A 18 -61.54 -36.48 -27.00
CA THR A 18 -61.33 -37.05 -25.66
C THR A 18 -61.79 -38.51 -25.58
N ALA A 19 -62.84 -38.89 -26.30
CA ALA A 19 -63.30 -40.28 -26.40
C ALA A 19 -62.32 -41.15 -27.20
N PHE A 20 -61.81 -40.65 -28.33
CA PHE A 20 -60.78 -41.28 -29.15
C PHE A 20 -59.51 -41.58 -28.36
N LEU A 21 -58.98 -40.58 -27.63
CA LEU A 21 -57.79 -40.77 -26.79
C LEU A 21 -58.03 -41.76 -25.64
N ARG A 22 -59.23 -41.80 -25.07
CA ARG A 22 -59.62 -42.81 -24.07
C ARG A 22 -59.71 -44.21 -24.67
N ALA A 23 -60.24 -44.34 -25.88
CA ALA A 23 -60.31 -45.62 -26.60
C ALA A 23 -58.90 -46.17 -26.90
N ALA A 24 -57.99 -45.30 -27.35
CA ALA A 24 -56.59 -45.66 -27.60
C ALA A 24 -55.87 -46.09 -26.31
N ARG A 25 -56.08 -45.38 -25.19
CA ARG A 25 -55.54 -45.76 -23.88
C ARG A 25 -56.12 -47.07 -23.35
N ALA A 26 -57.38 -47.34 -23.61
CA ALA A 26 -58.06 -48.57 -23.19
C ALA A 26 -57.75 -49.78 -24.08
N GLY A 27 -57.02 -49.59 -25.20
CA GLY A 27 -56.70 -50.67 -26.14
C GLY A 27 -57.90 -51.14 -26.97
N ASN A 28 -58.98 -50.36 -27.03
CA ASN A 28 -60.19 -50.75 -27.76
C ASN A 28 -60.06 -50.38 -29.23
N LEU A 29 -59.51 -51.30 -30.02
CA LEU A 29 -59.26 -51.11 -31.45
C LEU A 29 -60.53 -50.76 -32.24
N ASP A 30 -61.65 -51.42 -31.95
CA ASP A 30 -62.91 -51.20 -32.67
C ASP A 30 -63.41 -49.76 -32.51
N LYS A 31 -63.36 -49.23 -31.28
CA LYS A 31 -63.72 -47.83 -31.00
C LYS A 31 -62.73 -46.83 -31.57
N VAL A 32 -61.43 -47.16 -31.55
CA VAL A 32 -60.40 -46.33 -32.21
C VAL A 32 -60.70 -46.21 -33.71
N LEU A 33 -61.04 -47.33 -34.37
CA LEU A 33 -61.40 -47.37 -35.79
C LEU A 33 -62.72 -46.65 -36.08
N GLU A 34 -63.73 -46.78 -35.22
CA GLU A 34 -65.01 -46.05 -35.34
C GLU A 34 -64.81 -44.54 -35.27
N HIS A 35 -63.97 -44.07 -34.34
CA HIS A 35 -63.64 -42.64 -34.22
C HIS A 35 -62.81 -42.13 -35.41
N LEU A 36 -61.87 -42.91 -35.94
CA LEU A 36 -61.10 -42.53 -37.13
C LEU A 36 -61.97 -42.47 -38.41
N LYS A 37 -63.06 -43.24 -38.49
CA LYS A 37 -64.07 -43.11 -39.56
C LYS A 37 -64.93 -41.85 -39.43
N SER A 38 -64.96 -41.24 -38.24
CA SER A 38 -65.75 -40.06 -37.91
C SER A 38 -64.96 -38.74 -38.04
N ASP A 39 -63.92 -38.73 -38.89
CA ASP A 39 -63.08 -37.56 -39.22
C ASP A 39 -62.29 -36.96 -38.04
N VAL A 40 -61.96 -37.78 -37.03
CA VAL A 40 -61.06 -37.40 -35.93
C VAL A 40 -59.62 -37.39 -36.42
N ASP A 41 -58.90 -36.28 -36.21
CA ASP A 41 -57.46 -36.21 -36.48
C ASP A 41 -56.70 -37.25 -35.64
N ILE A 42 -56.03 -38.18 -36.32
CA ILE A 42 -55.23 -39.26 -35.73
C ILE A 42 -54.11 -38.74 -34.82
N ASN A 43 -53.63 -37.52 -35.08
CA ASN A 43 -52.57 -36.86 -34.30
C ASN A 43 -53.11 -35.91 -33.24
N THR A 44 -54.44 -35.86 -33.01
CA THR A 44 -55.02 -35.07 -31.93
C THR A 44 -54.40 -35.45 -30.59
N ALA A 45 -54.13 -34.45 -29.75
CA ALA A 45 -53.42 -34.63 -28.51
C ALA A 45 -54.14 -33.95 -27.34
N ASN A 46 -53.97 -34.49 -26.14
CA ASN A 46 -54.49 -33.87 -24.92
C ASN A 46 -53.69 -32.62 -24.52
N ALA A 47 -54.09 -31.97 -23.42
CA ALA A 47 -53.43 -30.75 -22.92
C ALA A 47 -51.92 -30.89 -22.63
N ASN A 48 -51.40 -32.10 -22.47
CA ASN A 48 -49.97 -32.39 -22.24
C ASN A 48 -49.21 -32.77 -23.53
N GLY A 49 -49.90 -32.78 -24.67
CA GLY A 49 -49.35 -33.18 -25.97
C GLY A 49 -49.31 -34.70 -26.18
N LEU A 50 -50.04 -35.51 -25.40
CA LEU A 50 -50.15 -36.95 -25.66
C LEU A 50 -51.25 -37.22 -26.69
N ASN A 51 -50.87 -37.78 -27.84
CA ASN A 51 -51.77 -38.30 -28.86
C ASN A 51 -52.14 -39.78 -28.61
N ALA A 52 -53.00 -40.34 -29.47
CA ALA A 52 -53.44 -41.73 -29.37
C ALA A 52 -52.28 -42.73 -29.40
N LEU A 53 -51.26 -42.47 -30.22
CA LEU A 53 -50.06 -43.31 -30.33
C LEU A 53 -49.29 -43.33 -29.00
N HIS A 54 -49.05 -42.18 -28.36
CA HIS A 54 -48.39 -42.11 -27.04
C HIS A 54 -49.12 -42.93 -25.96
N LEU A 55 -50.45 -42.85 -25.93
CA LEU A 55 -51.27 -43.53 -24.92
C LEU A 55 -51.31 -45.03 -25.15
N ALA A 56 -51.49 -45.47 -26.40
CA ALA A 56 -51.46 -46.89 -26.76
C ALA A 56 -50.05 -47.49 -26.53
N SER A 57 -49.00 -46.73 -26.84
CA SER A 57 -47.61 -47.15 -26.64
C SER A 57 -47.22 -47.29 -25.16
N LYS A 58 -47.82 -46.49 -24.26
CA LYS A 58 -47.59 -46.60 -22.81
C LYS A 58 -48.15 -47.90 -22.23
N GLU A 59 -49.37 -48.23 -22.63
CA GLU A 59 -50.14 -49.33 -22.06
C GLU A 59 -49.85 -50.68 -22.76
N GLY A 60 -49.07 -50.67 -23.85
CA GLY A 60 -48.63 -51.90 -24.54
C GLY A 60 -49.59 -52.43 -25.60
N HIS A 61 -50.54 -51.61 -26.08
CA HIS A 61 -51.60 -52.06 -26.99
C HIS A 61 -51.08 -52.20 -28.44
N THR A 62 -50.36 -53.27 -28.72
CA THR A 62 -49.69 -53.53 -30.01
C THR A 62 -50.64 -53.44 -31.21
N HIS A 63 -51.83 -54.01 -31.14
CA HIS A 63 -52.82 -53.95 -32.23
C HIS A 63 -53.29 -52.52 -32.55
N VAL A 64 -53.48 -51.69 -31.52
CA VAL A 64 -53.84 -50.27 -31.69
C VAL A 64 -52.66 -49.48 -32.23
N VAL A 65 -51.45 -49.73 -31.73
CA VAL A 65 -50.22 -49.08 -32.22
C VAL A 65 -49.98 -49.39 -33.69
N THR A 66 -50.04 -50.66 -34.10
CA THR A 66 -49.87 -51.07 -35.51
C THR A 66 -50.89 -50.39 -36.42
N GLU A 67 -52.16 -50.35 -36.02
CA GLU A 67 -53.21 -49.73 -36.82
C GLU A 67 -53.10 -48.21 -36.88
N LEU A 68 -52.65 -47.55 -35.81
CA LEU A 68 -52.38 -46.11 -35.82
C LEU A 68 -51.20 -45.78 -36.75
N LEU A 69 -50.13 -46.57 -36.71
CA LEU A 69 -48.95 -46.40 -37.57
C LEU A 69 -49.26 -46.65 -39.05
N SER A 70 -50.02 -47.70 -39.38
CA SER A 70 -50.41 -48.02 -40.75
C SER A 70 -51.30 -46.93 -41.39
N ARG A 71 -52.03 -46.19 -40.56
CA ARG A 71 -52.88 -45.05 -40.96
C ARG A 71 -52.17 -43.69 -40.94
N GLY A 72 -50.85 -43.67 -40.77
CA GLY A 72 -50.05 -42.45 -40.88
C GLY A 72 -49.98 -41.59 -39.61
N ALA A 73 -50.18 -42.19 -38.42
CA ALA A 73 -49.84 -41.49 -37.17
C ALA A 73 -48.36 -41.09 -37.18
N THR A 74 -48.06 -39.85 -36.77
CA THR A 74 -46.69 -39.35 -36.76
C THR A 74 -45.87 -40.03 -35.68
N VAL A 75 -44.94 -40.90 -36.09
CA VAL A 75 -44.15 -41.80 -35.22
C VAL A 75 -43.35 -41.02 -34.16
N ASP A 76 -42.66 -39.95 -34.59
CA ASP A 76 -41.84 -39.10 -33.73
C ASP A 76 -42.56 -37.83 -33.25
N ALA A 77 -43.90 -37.82 -33.26
CA ALA A 77 -44.65 -36.77 -32.60
C ALA A 77 -44.20 -36.67 -31.14
N SER A 78 -43.90 -35.46 -30.67
CA SER A 78 -43.42 -35.24 -29.31
C SER A 78 -44.48 -34.57 -28.43
N THR A 79 -44.53 -35.01 -27.18
CA THR A 79 -45.32 -34.35 -26.13
C THR A 79 -44.74 -32.97 -25.78
N LYS A 80 -45.43 -32.19 -24.94
CA LYS A 80 -44.91 -30.91 -24.42
C LYS A 80 -43.58 -31.01 -23.67
N LYS A 81 -43.15 -32.22 -23.26
CA LYS A 81 -41.86 -32.48 -22.61
C LYS A 81 -40.79 -33.03 -23.57
N GLY A 82 -41.08 -33.10 -24.87
CA GLY A 82 -40.20 -33.68 -25.88
C GLY A 82 -40.20 -35.22 -25.94
N ASN A 83 -41.05 -35.90 -25.15
CA ASN A 83 -41.13 -37.37 -25.20
C ASN A 83 -41.90 -37.82 -26.44
N THR A 84 -41.32 -38.75 -27.21
CA THR A 84 -41.98 -39.45 -28.33
C THR A 84 -42.67 -40.73 -27.87
N ALA A 85 -43.44 -41.38 -28.74
CA ALA A 85 -44.00 -42.71 -28.45
C ALA A 85 -42.92 -43.73 -28.05
N LEU A 86 -41.73 -43.64 -28.67
CA LEU A 86 -40.59 -44.50 -28.36
C LEU A 86 -40.01 -44.26 -26.97
N HIS A 87 -39.98 -43.01 -26.48
CA HIS A 87 -39.59 -42.71 -25.10
C HIS A 87 -40.55 -43.36 -24.10
N ILE A 88 -41.84 -43.20 -24.34
CA ILE A 88 -42.89 -43.69 -23.43
C ILE A 88 -42.92 -45.22 -23.40
N ALA A 89 -42.84 -45.87 -24.57
CA ALA A 89 -42.76 -47.33 -24.67
C ALA A 89 -41.49 -47.88 -24.00
N SER A 90 -40.35 -47.21 -24.20
CA SER A 90 -39.06 -47.60 -23.61
C SER A 90 -39.05 -47.46 -22.08
N LEU A 91 -39.65 -46.40 -21.53
CA LEU A 91 -39.80 -46.22 -20.08
C LEU A 91 -40.76 -47.25 -19.47
N ALA A 92 -41.83 -47.59 -20.18
CA ALA A 92 -42.85 -48.54 -19.73
C ALA A 92 -42.46 -50.02 -19.94
N GLY A 93 -41.36 -50.32 -20.63
CA GLY A 93 -40.89 -51.69 -20.86
C GLY A 93 -41.67 -52.45 -21.94
N GLN A 94 -42.36 -51.74 -22.84
CA GLN A 94 -43.23 -52.35 -23.85
C GLN A 94 -42.41 -52.82 -25.06
N GLU A 95 -41.74 -53.97 -24.93
CA GLU A 95 -40.80 -54.49 -25.93
C GLU A 95 -41.39 -54.58 -27.34
N GLU A 96 -42.56 -55.20 -27.50
CA GLU A 96 -43.20 -55.38 -28.81
C GLU A 96 -43.61 -54.03 -29.45
N VAL A 97 -44.04 -53.07 -28.64
CA VAL A 97 -44.34 -51.71 -29.11
C VAL A 97 -43.07 -50.99 -29.54
N VAL A 98 -41.97 -51.12 -28.78
CA VAL A 98 -40.67 -50.56 -29.16
C VAL A 98 -40.20 -51.12 -30.51
N ARG A 99 -40.35 -52.44 -30.72
CA ARG A 99 -40.04 -53.10 -32.00
C ARG A 99 -40.86 -52.51 -33.15
N LEU A 100 -42.18 -52.39 -32.97
CA LEU A 100 -43.09 -51.84 -33.97
C LEU A 100 -42.75 -50.38 -34.32
N LEU A 101 -42.46 -49.54 -33.32
CA LEU A 101 -42.11 -48.14 -33.53
C LEU A 101 -40.80 -47.98 -34.30
N VAL A 102 -39.75 -48.73 -33.93
CA VAL A 102 -38.45 -48.68 -34.63
C VAL A 102 -38.57 -49.22 -36.07
N GLN A 103 -39.35 -50.27 -36.30
CA GLN A 103 -39.63 -50.78 -37.66
C GLN A 103 -40.35 -49.76 -38.55
N HIS A 104 -41.21 -48.91 -37.97
CA HIS A 104 -41.89 -47.81 -38.67
C HIS A 104 -41.07 -46.51 -38.70
N GLY A 105 -39.75 -46.58 -38.45
CA GLY A 105 -38.83 -45.46 -38.66
C GLY A 105 -38.70 -44.50 -37.48
N ALA A 106 -39.06 -44.90 -36.24
CA ALA A 106 -38.84 -44.06 -35.06
C ALA A 106 -37.36 -43.72 -34.84
N ALA A 107 -37.06 -42.46 -34.56
CA ALA A 107 -35.70 -42.01 -34.25
C ALA A 107 -35.20 -42.55 -32.90
N VAL A 108 -34.37 -43.60 -32.91
CA VAL A 108 -33.83 -44.27 -31.71
C VAL A 108 -33.01 -43.38 -30.76
N ASN A 109 -32.48 -42.26 -31.24
CA ASN A 109 -31.59 -41.35 -30.51
C ASN A 109 -32.22 -39.99 -30.21
N VAL A 110 -33.55 -39.85 -30.35
CA VAL A 110 -34.24 -38.59 -30.03
C VAL A 110 -34.04 -38.23 -28.55
N GLN A 111 -33.85 -36.95 -28.25
CA GLN A 111 -33.72 -36.44 -26.89
C GLN A 111 -34.98 -35.67 -26.48
N SER A 112 -35.53 -35.99 -25.32
CA SER A 112 -36.53 -35.15 -24.65
C SER A 112 -35.93 -33.80 -24.21
N GLN A 113 -36.75 -32.91 -23.64
CA GLN A 113 -36.29 -31.57 -23.22
C GLN A 113 -35.07 -31.57 -22.29
N ASN A 114 -34.92 -32.58 -21.42
CA ASN A 114 -33.79 -32.67 -20.47
C ASN A 114 -32.65 -33.55 -21.00
N GLY A 115 -32.65 -33.89 -22.29
CA GLY A 115 -31.63 -34.73 -22.91
C GLY A 115 -31.81 -36.24 -22.71
N PHE A 116 -32.92 -36.72 -22.11
CA PHE A 116 -33.16 -38.17 -21.98
C PHE A 116 -33.42 -38.79 -23.35
N THR A 117 -32.78 -39.93 -23.62
CA THR A 117 -33.04 -40.78 -24.80
C THR A 117 -33.94 -41.96 -24.45
N PRO A 118 -34.56 -42.66 -25.43
CA PRO A 118 -35.28 -43.90 -25.17
C PRO A 118 -34.41 -44.96 -24.47
N LEU A 119 -33.13 -45.04 -24.85
CA LEU A 119 -32.16 -45.93 -24.20
C LEU A 119 -31.90 -45.55 -22.73
N TYR A 120 -31.80 -44.25 -22.41
CA TYR A 120 -31.68 -43.78 -21.03
C TYR A 120 -32.88 -44.21 -20.18
N MET A 121 -34.11 -44.05 -20.70
CA MET A 121 -35.34 -44.40 -20.00
C MET A 121 -35.49 -45.91 -19.79
N ALA A 122 -35.18 -46.72 -20.82
CA ALA A 122 -35.15 -48.17 -20.69
C ALA A 122 -34.10 -48.63 -19.66
N ALA A 123 -32.94 -47.98 -19.65
CA ALA A 123 -31.87 -48.28 -18.71
C ALA A 123 -32.21 -47.88 -17.26
N GLN A 124 -32.97 -46.80 -17.06
CA GLN A 124 -33.43 -46.34 -15.74
C GLN A 124 -34.40 -47.32 -15.08
N GLU A 125 -35.25 -47.99 -15.86
CA GLU A 125 -36.34 -48.85 -15.38
C GLU A 125 -36.04 -50.36 -15.49
N ASN A 126 -34.78 -50.74 -15.74
CA ASN A 126 -34.29 -52.12 -15.81
C ASN A 126 -34.87 -52.99 -16.95
N HIS A 127 -35.22 -52.38 -18.09
CA HIS A 127 -35.82 -53.11 -19.22
C HIS A 127 -34.74 -53.68 -20.15
N ASP A 128 -34.09 -54.78 -19.75
CA ASP A 128 -32.90 -55.29 -20.45
C ASP A 128 -33.16 -55.75 -21.89
N ASN A 129 -34.32 -56.33 -22.20
CA ASN A 129 -34.68 -56.68 -23.57
C ASN A 129 -34.84 -55.45 -24.48
N VAL A 130 -35.48 -54.39 -23.95
CA VAL A 130 -35.64 -53.11 -24.66
C VAL A 130 -34.27 -52.47 -24.89
N VAL A 131 -33.39 -52.48 -23.88
CA VAL A 131 -32.02 -51.98 -23.98
C VAL A 131 -31.23 -52.74 -25.07
N LYS A 132 -31.25 -54.08 -25.06
CA LYS A 132 -30.60 -54.92 -26.09
C LYS A 132 -31.11 -54.59 -27.49
N PHE A 133 -32.44 -54.48 -27.64
CA PHE A 133 -33.05 -54.18 -28.93
C PHE A 133 -32.69 -52.77 -29.43
N LEU A 134 -32.74 -51.75 -28.57
CA LEU A 134 -32.38 -50.38 -28.93
C LEU A 134 -30.90 -50.28 -29.35
N LEU A 135 -29.98 -50.91 -28.59
CA LEU A 135 -28.56 -50.95 -28.93
C LEU A 135 -28.31 -51.65 -30.28
N ALA A 136 -28.96 -52.78 -30.53
CA ALA A 136 -28.88 -53.51 -31.80
C ALA A 136 -29.37 -52.69 -33.00
N ASN A 137 -30.24 -51.69 -32.76
CA ASN A 137 -30.77 -50.78 -33.78
C ASN A 137 -30.09 -49.39 -33.77
N GLY A 138 -28.86 -49.29 -33.27
CA GLY A 138 -28.04 -48.07 -33.38
C GLY A 138 -28.31 -47.00 -32.32
N ALA A 139 -28.90 -47.36 -31.17
CA ALA A 139 -29.00 -46.43 -30.05
C ALA A 139 -27.60 -46.09 -29.49
N ASN A 140 -27.35 -44.80 -29.34
CA ASN A 140 -26.07 -44.25 -28.91
C ASN A 140 -26.04 -44.10 -27.38
N GLN A 141 -25.44 -45.06 -26.71
CA GLN A 141 -25.26 -45.05 -25.26
C GLN A 141 -24.29 -43.99 -24.72
N SER A 142 -23.62 -43.21 -25.58
CA SER A 142 -22.78 -42.09 -25.15
C SER A 142 -23.52 -40.76 -25.06
N LEU A 143 -24.77 -40.68 -25.55
CA LEU A 143 -25.59 -39.50 -25.38
C LEU A 143 -25.97 -39.33 -23.90
N ALA A 144 -25.59 -38.17 -23.36
CA ALA A 144 -25.85 -37.82 -21.98
C ALA A 144 -27.01 -36.81 -21.88
N THR A 145 -27.66 -36.78 -20.71
CA THR A 145 -28.61 -35.73 -20.34
C THR A 145 -27.91 -34.38 -20.22
N GLU A 146 -28.68 -33.30 -20.04
CA GLU A 146 -28.12 -31.96 -19.77
C GLU A 146 -27.17 -31.94 -18.55
N ASP A 147 -27.47 -32.75 -17.54
CA ASP A 147 -26.64 -32.93 -16.33
C ASP A 147 -25.41 -33.84 -16.54
N GLY A 148 -25.24 -34.40 -17.75
CA GLY A 148 -24.12 -35.28 -18.11
C GLY A 148 -24.30 -36.75 -17.72
N PHE A 149 -25.52 -37.21 -17.39
CA PHE A 149 -25.78 -38.63 -17.08
C PHE A 149 -26.02 -39.44 -18.34
N THR A 150 -25.31 -40.57 -18.46
CA THR A 150 -25.45 -41.53 -19.55
C THR A 150 -26.39 -42.68 -19.14
N PRO A 151 -26.92 -43.47 -20.09
CA PRO A 151 -27.71 -44.67 -19.78
C PRO A 151 -27.01 -45.62 -18.79
N LEU A 152 -25.68 -45.77 -18.90
CA LEU A 152 -24.88 -46.55 -17.97
C LEU A 152 -24.89 -45.94 -16.56
N ALA A 153 -24.70 -44.63 -16.45
CA ALA A 153 -24.67 -43.94 -15.16
C ALA A 153 -26.00 -44.06 -14.40
N VAL A 154 -27.14 -43.94 -15.10
CA VAL A 154 -28.47 -44.10 -14.46
C VAL A 154 -28.76 -45.55 -14.10
N ALA A 155 -28.41 -46.52 -14.94
CA ALA A 155 -28.56 -47.95 -14.62
C ALA A 155 -27.78 -48.32 -13.35
N MET A 156 -26.55 -47.79 -13.20
CA MET A 156 -25.75 -47.97 -11.98
C MET A 156 -26.29 -47.22 -10.78
N GLN A 157 -26.83 -46.02 -10.97
CA GLN A 157 -27.46 -45.27 -9.88
C GLN A 157 -28.65 -46.04 -9.28
N GLN A 158 -29.38 -46.77 -10.12
CA GLN A 158 -30.55 -47.56 -9.74
C GLN A 158 -30.23 -49.01 -9.34
N GLY A 159 -29.01 -49.50 -9.59
CA GLY A 159 -28.57 -50.86 -9.22
C GLY A 159 -29.04 -51.96 -10.18
N HIS A 160 -29.14 -51.65 -11.48
CA HIS A 160 -29.69 -52.56 -12.50
C HIS A 160 -28.62 -53.43 -13.16
N ASP A 161 -28.14 -54.45 -12.43
CA ASP A 161 -27.01 -55.32 -12.83
C ASP A 161 -27.09 -55.86 -14.27
N LYS A 162 -28.27 -56.33 -14.70
CA LYS A 162 -28.48 -56.91 -16.03
C LYS A 162 -28.29 -55.87 -17.14
N VAL A 163 -28.86 -54.68 -16.95
CA VAL A 163 -28.73 -53.57 -17.89
C VAL A 163 -27.30 -53.04 -17.91
N VAL A 164 -26.66 -52.94 -16.75
CA VAL A 164 -25.25 -52.53 -16.63
C VAL A 164 -24.35 -53.48 -17.43
N ALA A 165 -24.52 -54.79 -17.28
CA ALA A 165 -23.77 -55.79 -18.05
C ALA A 165 -23.96 -55.59 -19.57
N VAL A 166 -25.21 -55.47 -20.03
CA VAL A 166 -25.54 -55.27 -21.46
C VAL A 166 -24.92 -53.99 -22.02
N LEU A 167 -24.99 -52.88 -21.29
CA LEU A 167 -24.41 -51.60 -21.73
C LEU A 167 -22.87 -51.66 -21.79
N LEU A 168 -22.24 -52.31 -20.81
CA LEU A 168 -20.78 -52.47 -20.78
C LEU A 168 -20.25 -53.39 -21.89
N GLU A 169 -20.95 -54.49 -22.18
CA GLU A 169 -20.63 -55.40 -23.29
C GLU A 169 -20.66 -54.69 -24.65
N ASN A 170 -21.54 -53.70 -24.82
CA ASN A 170 -21.68 -52.92 -26.05
C ASN A 170 -20.79 -51.66 -26.10
N ASP A 171 -20.15 -51.25 -25.00
CA ASP A 171 -19.34 -50.02 -24.94
C ASP A 171 -17.90 -50.28 -25.38
N THR A 172 -17.65 -50.16 -26.69
CA THR A 172 -16.33 -50.40 -27.31
C THR A 172 -15.38 -49.20 -27.29
N ARG A 173 -15.82 -48.01 -26.82
CA ARG A 173 -15.06 -46.75 -26.99
C ARG A 173 -14.66 -46.04 -25.69
N GLY A 174 -15.04 -46.54 -24.51
CA GLY A 174 -14.53 -46.11 -23.21
C GLY A 174 -14.89 -44.68 -22.74
N LYS A 175 -15.55 -43.85 -23.58
CA LYS A 175 -15.86 -42.44 -23.28
C LYS A 175 -16.94 -42.23 -22.22
N VAL A 176 -17.75 -43.25 -21.92
CA VAL A 176 -18.98 -43.16 -21.08
C VAL A 176 -18.70 -43.47 -19.60
N ARG A 177 -17.49 -43.94 -19.27
CA ARG A 177 -17.19 -44.68 -18.01
C ARG A 177 -16.76 -43.82 -16.81
N LEU A 178 -16.39 -42.55 -17.02
CA LEU A 178 -15.82 -41.71 -15.96
C LEU A 178 -16.79 -41.43 -14.79
N PRO A 179 -18.12 -41.22 -14.97
CA PRO A 179 -19.06 -41.07 -13.85
C PRO A 179 -19.43 -42.42 -13.18
N ALA A 180 -19.39 -43.52 -13.95
CA ALA A 180 -19.87 -44.84 -13.55
C ALA A 180 -19.09 -45.42 -12.36
N LEU A 181 -17.76 -45.40 -12.40
CA LEU A 181 -16.93 -45.96 -11.32
C LEU A 181 -17.06 -45.17 -10.01
N HIS A 182 -17.24 -43.85 -10.09
CA HIS A 182 -17.52 -43.00 -8.92
C HIS A 182 -18.89 -43.32 -8.28
N ILE A 183 -19.90 -43.63 -9.10
CA ILE A 183 -21.23 -44.04 -8.63
C ILE A 183 -21.16 -45.41 -7.95
N ALA A 184 -20.45 -46.39 -8.55
CA ALA A 184 -20.22 -47.68 -7.91
C ALA A 184 -19.53 -47.50 -6.56
N ALA A 185 -18.44 -46.72 -6.49
CA ALA A 185 -17.71 -46.46 -5.25
C ALA A 185 -18.58 -45.81 -4.16
N LYS A 186 -19.52 -44.93 -4.54
CA LYS A 186 -20.50 -44.32 -3.63
C LYS A 186 -21.52 -45.34 -3.10
N LYS A 187 -21.93 -46.29 -3.92
CA LYS A 187 -22.98 -47.28 -3.61
C LYS A 187 -22.46 -48.60 -3.03
N ASP A 188 -21.13 -48.77 -2.98
CA ASP A 188 -20.48 -50.03 -2.62
C ASP A 188 -20.78 -51.18 -3.60
N ASP A 189 -21.00 -50.86 -4.88
CA ASP A 189 -21.32 -51.86 -5.91
C ASP A 189 -20.05 -52.50 -6.49
N CYS A 190 -19.55 -53.52 -5.80
CA CYS A 190 -18.38 -54.28 -6.21
C CYS A 190 -18.54 -55.01 -7.54
N LYS A 191 -19.77 -55.44 -7.89
CA LYS A 191 -20.01 -56.20 -9.12
C LYS A 191 -19.88 -55.30 -10.33
N ALA A 192 -20.56 -54.15 -10.32
CA ALA A 192 -20.45 -53.18 -11.40
C ALA A 192 -19.02 -52.59 -11.49
N ALA A 193 -18.36 -52.32 -10.35
CA ALA A 193 -16.97 -51.88 -10.34
C ALA A 193 -16.02 -52.94 -10.93
N ALA A 194 -16.22 -54.23 -10.63
CA ALA A 194 -15.41 -55.31 -11.19
C ALA A 194 -15.57 -55.40 -12.72
N LEU A 195 -16.81 -55.30 -13.23
CA LEU A 195 -17.10 -55.29 -14.67
C LEU A 195 -16.47 -54.06 -15.36
N LEU A 196 -16.56 -52.88 -14.73
CA LEU A 196 -15.95 -51.65 -15.24
C LEU A 196 -14.42 -51.74 -15.36
N LEU A 197 -13.78 -52.50 -14.47
CA LEU A 197 -12.31 -52.63 -14.39
C LEU A 197 -11.77 -53.89 -15.11
N GLN A 198 -12.60 -54.70 -15.77
CA GLN A 198 -12.16 -55.93 -16.47
C GLN A 198 -11.26 -55.68 -17.70
N ASN A 199 -11.39 -54.54 -18.37
CA ASN A 199 -10.71 -54.24 -19.64
C ASN A 199 -9.53 -53.22 -19.48
N GLU A 200 -8.65 -53.39 -18.49
CA GLU A 200 -7.48 -52.52 -18.23
C GLU A 200 -7.80 -51.01 -18.08
N HIS A 201 -8.73 -50.66 -17.20
CA HIS A 201 -9.10 -49.27 -16.93
C HIS A 201 -8.41 -48.74 -15.68
N ASN A 202 -7.92 -47.49 -15.75
CA ASN A 202 -7.31 -46.80 -14.62
C ASN A 202 -8.32 -46.65 -13.45
N PRO A 203 -8.08 -47.27 -12.27
CA PRO A 203 -8.95 -47.13 -11.11
C PRO A 203 -8.92 -45.73 -10.48
N ASP A 204 -7.92 -44.89 -10.80
CA ASP A 204 -7.73 -43.53 -10.29
C ASP A 204 -8.29 -42.44 -11.22
N VAL A 205 -9.40 -42.74 -11.90
CA VAL A 205 -10.17 -41.72 -12.62
C VAL A 205 -10.59 -40.61 -11.68
N THR A 206 -10.42 -39.36 -12.07
CA THR A 206 -10.73 -38.22 -11.20
C THR A 206 -12.04 -37.54 -11.58
N SER A 207 -12.80 -37.14 -10.57
CA SER A 207 -13.92 -36.22 -10.69
C SER A 207 -13.46 -34.78 -10.93
N LYS A 208 -14.39 -33.85 -11.18
CA LYS A 208 -14.09 -32.41 -11.32
C LYS A 208 -13.38 -31.80 -10.09
N SER A 209 -13.60 -32.36 -8.91
CA SER A 209 -12.92 -31.97 -7.66
C SER A 209 -11.57 -32.65 -7.45
N GLY A 210 -11.13 -33.53 -8.36
CA GLY A 210 -9.90 -34.30 -8.25
C GLY A 210 -10.01 -35.54 -7.37
N PHE A 211 -11.20 -35.92 -6.90
CA PHE A 211 -11.40 -37.13 -6.11
C PHE A 211 -11.47 -38.36 -7.01
N THR A 212 -10.77 -39.42 -6.61
CA THR A 212 -10.85 -40.76 -7.22
C THR A 212 -12.01 -41.56 -6.61
N PRO A 213 -12.43 -42.69 -7.23
CA PRO A 213 -13.35 -43.65 -6.62
C PRO A 213 -12.95 -44.05 -5.20
N LEU A 214 -11.66 -44.20 -4.93
CA LEU A 214 -11.16 -44.54 -3.59
C LEU A 214 -11.40 -43.42 -2.56
N HIS A 215 -11.31 -42.14 -2.96
CA HIS A 215 -11.70 -41.02 -2.08
C HIS A 215 -13.20 -41.04 -1.75
N ILE A 216 -14.04 -41.41 -2.72
CA ILE A 216 -15.48 -41.54 -2.51
C ILE A 216 -15.77 -42.70 -1.57
N ALA A 217 -15.16 -43.87 -1.80
CA ALA A 217 -15.29 -45.01 -0.88
C ALA A 217 -14.84 -44.61 0.55
N ALA A 218 -13.72 -43.89 0.68
CA ALA A 218 -13.21 -43.31 1.93
C ALA A 218 -14.22 -42.40 2.65
N HIS A 219 -14.97 -41.59 1.90
CA HIS A 219 -15.99 -40.70 2.45
C HIS A 219 -17.19 -41.47 3.04
N TYR A 220 -17.68 -42.47 2.33
CA TYR A 220 -18.88 -43.23 2.75
C TYR A 220 -18.55 -44.35 3.75
N GLY A 221 -17.30 -44.83 3.77
CA GLY A 221 -16.89 -45.98 4.58
C GLY A 221 -17.11 -47.32 3.87
N ASN A 222 -17.11 -47.33 2.55
CA ASN A 222 -17.43 -48.50 1.73
C ASN A 222 -16.19 -49.39 1.58
N GLU A 223 -16.04 -50.34 2.50
CA GLU A 223 -14.84 -51.18 2.63
C GLU A 223 -14.71 -52.21 1.52
N ALA A 224 -15.82 -52.82 1.09
CA ALA A 224 -15.81 -53.88 0.08
C ALA A 224 -15.32 -53.35 -1.27
N ILE A 225 -15.84 -52.21 -1.72
CA ILE A 225 -15.39 -51.60 -2.97
C ILE A 225 -13.99 -50.98 -2.84
N ALA A 226 -13.61 -50.44 -1.69
CA ALA A 226 -12.25 -49.95 -1.47
C ALA A 226 -11.22 -51.09 -1.61
N ASN A 227 -11.52 -52.25 -1.02
CA ASN A 227 -10.73 -53.46 -1.18
C ASN A 227 -10.56 -53.87 -2.65
N LEU A 228 -11.67 -53.88 -3.40
CA LEU A 228 -11.69 -54.18 -4.82
C LEU A 228 -10.85 -53.18 -5.62
N LEU A 229 -11.05 -51.87 -5.42
CA LEU A 229 -10.31 -50.80 -6.10
C LEU A 229 -8.80 -50.94 -5.86
N LEU A 230 -8.39 -51.16 -4.61
CA LEU A 230 -6.98 -51.36 -4.25
C LEU A 230 -6.42 -52.65 -4.87
N SER A 231 -7.18 -53.74 -4.92
CA SER A 231 -6.75 -54.98 -5.58
C SER A 231 -6.60 -54.83 -7.11
N LYS A 232 -7.29 -53.84 -7.69
CA LYS A 232 -7.21 -53.47 -9.10
C LYS A 232 -6.19 -52.35 -9.38
N GLY A 233 -5.34 -52.01 -8.41
CA GLY A 233 -4.23 -51.09 -8.60
C GLY A 233 -4.54 -49.62 -8.32
N ALA A 234 -5.62 -49.30 -7.58
CA ALA A 234 -5.86 -47.92 -7.14
C ALA A 234 -4.72 -47.44 -6.23
N ASP A 235 -4.22 -46.23 -6.48
CA ASP A 235 -3.22 -45.61 -5.62
C ASP A 235 -3.85 -45.22 -4.27
N VAL A 236 -3.47 -45.96 -3.23
CA VAL A 236 -3.89 -45.72 -1.84
C VAL A 236 -3.53 -44.32 -1.33
N ASN A 237 -2.50 -43.70 -1.93
CA ASN A 237 -1.96 -42.39 -1.57
C ASN A 237 -2.30 -41.30 -2.59
N TYR A 238 -3.21 -41.56 -3.53
CA TYR A 238 -3.57 -40.60 -4.57
C TYR A 238 -3.94 -39.25 -3.94
N SER A 239 -3.33 -38.18 -4.43
CA SER A 239 -3.55 -36.84 -3.88
C SER A 239 -4.53 -36.05 -4.75
N ALA A 240 -5.71 -35.80 -4.20
CA ALA A 240 -6.68 -34.89 -4.80
C ALA A 240 -6.23 -33.43 -4.67
N LYS A 241 -7.09 -32.49 -5.13
CA LYS A 241 -6.87 -31.04 -4.91
C LYS A 241 -6.55 -30.75 -3.43
N HIS A 242 -5.59 -29.84 -3.20
CA HIS A 242 -5.06 -29.50 -1.88
C HIS A 242 -4.32 -30.64 -1.15
N ASN A 243 -3.81 -31.63 -1.88
CA ASN A 243 -3.08 -32.79 -1.36
C ASN A 243 -3.89 -33.61 -0.35
N ILE A 244 -5.20 -33.73 -0.58
CA ILE A 244 -6.07 -34.56 0.24
C ILE A 244 -5.95 -36.00 -0.26
N SER A 245 -5.63 -36.94 0.64
CA SER A 245 -5.57 -38.37 0.33
C SER A 245 -6.83 -39.11 0.80
N PRO A 246 -7.10 -40.35 0.34
CA PRO A 246 -8.21 -41.16 0.84
C PRO A 246 -8.18 -41.32 2.36
N LEU A 247 -6.98 -41.45 2.95
CA LEU A 247 -6.80 -41.57 4.40
C LEU A 247 -7.25 -40.31 5.14
N HIS A 248 -6.99 -39.10 4.62
CA HIS A 248 -7.51 -37.86 5.21
C HIS A 248 -9.04 -37.85 5.22
N VAL A 249 -9.67 -38.30 4.13
CA VAL A 249 -11.13 -38.33 4.00
C VAL A 249 -11.73 -39.34 4.99
N ALA A 250 -11.21 -40.57 5.02
CA ALA A 250 -11.67 -41.60 5.96
C ALA A 250 -11.52 -41.14 7.42
N ALA A 251 -10.40 -40.48 7.74
CA ALA A 251 -10.14 -39.95 9.08
C ALA A 251 -11.09 -38.81 9.47
N LYS A 252 -11.35 -37.87 8.55
CA LYS A 252 -12.28 -36.75 8.76
C LYS A 252 -13.72 -37.19 9.00
N TRP A 253 -14.13 -38.35 8.45
CA TRP A 253 -15.49 -38.88 8.56
C TRP A 253 -15.62 -40.05 9.52
N GLY A 254 -14.55 -40.36 10.28
CA GLY A 254 -14.59 -41.36 11.35
C GLY A 254 -14.76 -42.79 10.84
N LYS A 255 -14.27 -43.11 9.64
CA LYS A 255 -14.44 -44.44 9.02
C LYS A 255 -13.35 -45.40 9.50
N SER A 256 -13.42 -45.83 10.76
CA SER A 256 -12.38 -46.63 11.44
C SER A 256 -11.93 -47.86 10.65
N ASN A 257 -12.87 -48.68 10.15
CA ASN A 257 -12.52 -49.88 9.38
C ASN A 257 -11.78 -49.53 8.09
N LEU A 258 -12.19 -48.46 7.42
CA LEU A 258 -11.57 -48.03 6.18
C LEU A 258 -10.22 -47.35 6.41
N VAL A 259 -10.04 -46.66 7.54
CA VAL A 259 -8.72 -46.18 8.00
C VAL A 259 -7.78 -47.38 8.22
N ALA A 260 -8.23 -48.43 8.92
CA ALA A 260 -7.44 -49.64 9.15
C ALA A 260 -7.03 -50.29 7.82
N LEU A 261 -7.98 -50.48 6.90
CA LEU A 261 -7.74 -51.05 5.58
C LEU A 261 -6.73 -50.22 4.78
N LEU A 262 -6.90 -48.89 4.72
CA LEU A 262 -6.00 -48.02 3.97
C LEU A 262 -4.57 -48.09 4.53
N LEU A 263 -4.41 -48.08 5.86
CA LEU A 263 -3.10 -48.23 6.51
C LEU A 263 -2.46 -49.59 6.22
N GLU A 264 -3.24 -50.69 6.28
CA GLU A 264 -2.77 -52.03 5.93
C GLU A 264 -2.31 -52.14 4.47
N ARG A 265 -2.89 -51.33 3.59
CA ARG A 265 -2.53 -51.25 2.17
C ARG A 265 -1.45 -50.20 1.86
N GLY A 266 -0.77 -49.67 2.88
CA GLY A 266 0.38 -48.78 2.72
C GLY A 266 0.04 -47.30 2.59
N ALA A 267 -1.12 -46.85 3.09
CA ALA A 267 -1.42 -45.43 3.15
C ALA A 267 -0.43 -44.68 4.07
N HIS A 268 0.05 -43.54 3.61
CA HIS A 268 0.97 -42.69 4.37
C HIS A 268 0.24 -42.03 5.53
N ILE A 269 0.48 -42.54 6.74
CA ILE A 269 -0.13 -42.04 7.98
C ILE A 269 0.23 -40.57 8.28
N GLU A 270 1.36 -40.11 7.75
CA GLU A 270 1.86 -38.74 7.86
C GLU A 270 1.62 -37.89 6.61
N ALA A 271 0.76 -38.33 5.68
CA ALA A 271 0.41 -37.53 4.51
C ALA A 271 -0.04 -36.13 4.95
N LYS A 272 0.39 -35.08 4.24
CA LYS A 272 0.07 -33.70 4.58
C LYS A 272 -0.75 -33.05 3.48
N THR A 273 -1.85 -32.40 3.87
CA THR A 273 -2.56 -31.49 2.96
C THR A 273 -1.71 -30.25 2.66
N ARG A 274 -2.21 -29.39 1.76
CA ARG A 274 -1.60 -28.09 1.45
C ARG A 274 -1.33 -27.23 2.69
N ASP A 275 -2.15 -27.33 3.74
CA ASP A 275 -1.99 -26.54 4.98
C ASP A 275 -1.23 -27.31 6.08
N GLY A 276 -0.68 -28.48 5.74
CA GLY A 276 0.08 -29.31 6.66
C GLY A 276 -0.79 -30.15 7.61
N LEU A 277 -2.09 -30.29 7.35
CA LEU A 277 -2.92 -31.19 8.15
C LEU A 277 -2.55 -32.64 7.82
N THR A 278 -2.40 -33.47 8.85
CA THR A 278 -2.30 -34.92 8.74
C THR A 278 -3.67 -35.58 8.95
N PRO A 279 -3.86 -36.87 8.60
CA PRO A 279 -5.10 -37.58 8.91
C PRO A 279 -5.45 -37.54 10.41
N LEU A 280 -4.44 -37.59 11.30
CA LEU A 280 -4.62 -37.45 12.75
C LEU A 280 -5.22 -36.08 13.13
N HIS A 281 -4.79 -34.99 12.49
CA HIS A 281 -5.42 -33.69 12.70
C HIS A 281 -6.89 -33.69 12.28
N CYS A 282 -7.23 -34.31 11.14
CA CYS A 282 -8.59 -34.39 10.64
C CYS A 282 -9.52 -35.17 11.58
N ALA A 283 -9.05 -36.31 12.10
CA ALA A 283 -9.78 -37.12 13.07
C ALA A 283 -9.97 -36.36 14.39
N ALA A 284 -8.91 -35.73 14.92
CA ALA A 284 -8.98 -34.95 16.15
C ALA A 284 -9.90 -33.73 16.01
N ARG A 285 -9.86 -33.02 14.88
CA ARG A 285 -10.70 -31.85 14.61
C ARG A 285 -12.19 -32.15 14.49
N SER A 286 -12.50 -33.39 14.11
CA SER A 286 -13.87 -33.87 13.89
C SER A 286 -14.39 -34.70 15.06
N GLY A 287 -13.53 -34.97 16.05
CA GLY A 287 -13.88 -35.69 17.27
C GLY A 287 -14.08 -37.18 17.07
N HIS A 288 -13.32 -37.81 16.17
CA HIS A 288 -13.39 -39.26 15.94
C HIS A 288 -12.36 -39.98 16.80
N GLU A 289 -12.69 -40.17 18.07
CA GLU A 289 -11.78 -40.67 19.11
C GLU A 289 -11.24 -42.07 18.79
N GLN A 290 -12.06 -42.97 18.24
CA GLN A 290 -11.62 -44.32 17.82
C GLN A 290 -10.56 -44.27 16.71
N VAL A 291 -10.71 -43.35 15.76
CA VAL A 291 -9.73 -43.16 14.68
C VAL A 291 -8.46 -42.53 15.22
N VAL A 292 -8.58 -41.57 16.14
CA VAL A 292 -7.43 -40.95 16.82
C VAL A 292 -6.62 -42.02 17.56
N ASP A 293 -7.27 -42.87 18.34
CA ASP A 293 -6.63 -43.95 19.10
C ASP A 293 -5.90 -44.94 18.18
N MET A 294 -6.63 -45.46 17.17
CA MET A 294 -6.08 -46.37 16.17
C MET A 294 -4.86 -45.77 15.45
N MET A 295 -4.92 -44.49 15.06
CA MET A 295 -3.79 -43.84 14.37
C MET A 295 -2.56 -43.74 15.28
N LEU A 296 -2.74 -43.42 16.56
CA LEU A 296 -1.63 -43.34 17.52
C LEU A 296 -1.01 -44.72 17.77
N GLU A 297 -1.83 -45.77 17.92
CA GLU A 297 -1.36 -47.16 18.03
C GLU A 297 -0.59 -47.61 16.79
N ARG A 298 -0.98 -47.14 15.61
CA ARG A 298 -0.30 -47.39 14.33
C ARG A 298 0.90 -46.46 14.08
N GLY A 299 1.35 -45.70 15.10
CA GLY A 299 2.57 -44.90 15.06
C GLY A 299 2.43 -43.51 14.44
N ALA A 300 1.22 -42.95 14.35
CA ALA A 300 1.04 -41.56 13.91
C ALA A 300 1.77 -40.59 14.88
N PRO A 301 2.52 -39.60 14.37
CA PRO A 301 3.22 -38.64 15.20
C PRO A 301 2.24 -37.77 15.99
N ILE A 302 2.20 -37.93 17.31
CA ILE A 302 1.26 -37.25 18.20
C ILE A 302 1.43 -35.72 18.23
N SER A 303 2.66 -35.26 18.03
CA SER A 303 3.07 -33.84 18.00
C SER A 303 3.31 -33.33 16.58
N CYS A 304 2.67 -33.93 15.57
CA CYS A 304 2.71 -33.38 14.22
C CYS A 304 2.08 -31.98 14.19
N LYS A 305 2.60 -31.09 13.33
CA LYS A 305 2.15 -29.70 13.27
C LYS A 305 1.69 -29.31 11.87
N THR A 306 0.61 -28.54 11.82
CA THR A 306 0.20 -27.81 10.62
C THR A 306 1.17 -26.68 10.29
N LYS A 307 0.98 -25.99 9.16
CA LYS A 307 1.78 -24.80 8.80
C LYS A 307 1.78 -23.71 9.87
N ASN A 308 0.68 -23.55 10.60
CA ASN A 308 0.55 -22.57 11.69
C ASN A 308 0.99 -23.14 13.05
N GLY A 309 1.56 -24.34 13.09
CA GLY A 309 2.06 -24.98 14.30
C GLY A 309 0.99 -25.67 15.14
N LEU A 310 -0.25 -25.82 14.65
CA LEU A 310 -1.30 -26.50 15.43
C LEU A 310 -1.01 -28.00 15.45
N ALA A 311 -1.04 -28.58 16.65
CA ALA A 311 -1.00 -30.03 16.87
C ALA A 311 -2.42 -30.65 16.94
N PRO A 312 -2.58 -31.98 16.88
CA PRO A 312 -3.88 -32.64 17.01
C PRO A 312 -4.66 -32.26 18.27
N LEU A 313 -3.97 -32.01 19.40
CA LEU A 313 -4.62 -31.56 20.63
C LEU A 313 -5.28 -30.17 20.48
N HIS A 314 -4.66 -29.26 19.72
CA HIS A 314 -5.27 -27.97 19.38
C HIS A 314 -6.53 -28.14 18.53
N MET A 315 -6.53 -29.10 17.61
CA MET A 315 -7.67 -29.40 16.75
C MET A 315 -8.85 -29.95 17.55
N ALA A 316 -8.59 -30.88 18.48
CA ALA A 316 -9.61 -31.39 19.39
C ALA A 316 -10.17 -30.29 20.30
N ALA A 317 -9.30 -29.41 20.82
CA ALA A 317 -9.69 -28.26 21.61
C ALA A 317 -10.54 -27.24 20.83
N GLN A 318 -10.28 -27.06 19.53
CA GLN A 318 -11.05 -26.17 18.66
C GLN A 318 -12.49 -26.66 18.43
N GLY A 319 -12.73 -27.98 18.47
CA GLY A 319 -14.04 -28.60 18.22
C GLY A 319 -14.84 -28.99 19.46
N ASP A 320 -14.35 -28.67 20.67
CA ASP A 320 -14.89 -29.16 21.96
C ASP A 320 -14.95 -30.70 22.06
N HIS A 321 -14.01 -31.40 21.41
CA HIS A 321 -13.98 -32.87 21.36
C HIS A 321 -13.21 -33.44 22.55
N VAL A 322 -13.90 -33.53 23.68
CA VAL A 322 -13.32 -33.97 24.97
C VAL A 322 -12.69 -35.36 24.89
N ASP A 323 -13.33 -36.32 24.23
CA ASP A 323 -12.85 -37.70 24.21
C ASP A 323 -11.64 -37.87 23.29
N ALA A 324 -11.63 -37.23 22.12
CA ALA A 324 -10.43 -37.15 21.28
C ALA A 324 -9.26 -36.47 22.02
N ALA A 325 -9.51 -35.35 22.73
CA ALA A 325 -8.49 -34.69 23.56
C ALA A 325 -8.02 -35.59 24.72
N ARG A 326 -8.92 -36.36 25.34
CA ARG A 326 -8.60 -37.29 26.42
C ARG A 326 -7.68 -38.41 25.95
N ILE A 327 -7.96 -38.99 24.78
CA ILE A 327 -7.13 -40.03 24.17
C ILE A 327 -5.75 -39.47 23.81
N LEU A 328 -5.68 -38.29 23.20
CA LEU A 328 -4.40 -37.62 22.92
C LEU A 328 -3.56 -37.42 24.20
N LEU A 329 -4.18 -36.93 25.28
CA LEU A 329 -3.50 -36.75 26.57
C LEU A 329 -3.14 -38.07 27.24
N TYR A 330 -3.93 -39.14 27.04
CA TYR A 330 -3.62 -40.48 27.51
C TYR A 330 -2.36 -41.03 26.83
N HIS A 331 -2.22 -40.84 25.52
CA HIS A 331 -1.01 -41.14 24.74
C HIS A 331 0.13 -40.11 24.93
N ARG A 332 0.07 -39.31 26.00
CA ARG A 332 1.10 -38.35 26.42
C ARG A 332 1.35 -37.21 25.43
N ALA A 333 0.32 -36.73 24.72
CA ALA A 333 0.40 -35.45 24.02
C ALA A 333 0.81 -34.34 25.00
N PRO A 334 1.77 -33.45 24.66
CA PRO A 334 2.14 -32.37 25.56
C PRO A 334 0.95 -31.41 25.73
N VAL A 335 0.49 -31.24 26.98
CA VAL A 335 -0.72 -30.46 27.28
C VAL A 335 -0.57 -28.98 26.92
N ASP A 336 0.63 -28.43 27.12
CA ASP A 336 1.02 -27.06 26.80
C ASP A 336 1.87 -26.99 25.52
N GLU A 337 1.66 -27.91 24.58
CA GLU A 337 2.24 -27.78 23.25
C GLU A 337 1.80 -26.45 22.62
N ILE A 338 2.74 -25.77 21.95
CA ILE A 338 2.51 -24.43 21.39
C ILE A 338 2.47 -24.40 19.86
N THR A 339 1.65 -23.49 19.34
CA THR A 339 1.64 -23.07 17.93
C THR A 339 2.79 -22.12 17.60
N VAL A 340 2.87 -21.67 16.35
CA VAL A 340 3.82 -20.61 15.92
C VAL A 340 3.60 -19.30 16.70
N ASP A 341 2.35 -19.00 17.04
CA ASP A 341 1.96 -17.82 17.84
C ASP A 341 2.01 -18.07 19.36
N TYR A 342 2.64 -19.16 19.79
CA TYR A 342 2.75 -19.57 21.20
C TYR A 342 1.40 -19.88 21.86
N LEU A 343 0.35 -20.19 21.08
CA LEU A 343 -0.94 -20.58 21.63
C LEU A 343 -0.87 -22.03 22.09
N THR A 344 -1.34 -22.32 23.31
CA THR A 344 -1.59 -23.69 23.78
C THR A 344 -3.00 -24.15 23.42
N ALA A 345 -3.29 -25.45 23.58
CA ALA A 345 -4.66 -25.96 23.44
C ALA A 345 -5.66 -25.25 24.38
N LEU A 346 -5.21 -24.80 25.55
CA LEU A 346 -6.04 -24.06 26.50
C LEU A 346 -6.39 -22.65 25.98
N HIS A 347 -5.48 -21.97 25.28
CA HIS A 347 -5.78 -20.71 24.60
C HIS A 347 -6.85 -20.89 23.53
N VAL A 348 -6.77 -21.97 22.74
CA VAL A 348 -7.76 -22.28 21.70
C VAL A 348 -9.13 -22.58 22.31
N ALA A 349 -9.18 -23.40 23.37
CA ALA A 349 -10.42 -23.68 24.09
C ALA A 349 -11.03 -22.39 24.70
N ALA A 350 -10.20 -21.52 25.26
CA ALA A 350 -10.63 -20.22 25.81
C ALA A 350 -11.16 -19.27 24.73
N HIS A 351 -10.52 -19.22 23.55
CA HIS A 351 -11.00 -18.43 22.42
C HIS A 351 -12.41 -18.87 21.96
N CYS A 352 -12.59 -20.18 21.82
CA CYS A 352 -13.86 -20.74 21.37
C CYS A 352 -14.94 -20.76 22.46
N GLY A 353 -14.57 -20.68 23.74
CA GLY A 353 -15.49 -20.76 24.87
C GLY A 353 -15.82 -22.21 25.28
N HIS A 354 -14.95 -23.15 24.98
CA HIS A 354 -15.16 -24.59 25.17
C HIS A 354 -14.76 -25.02 26.59
N VAL A 355 -15.72 -24.86 27.51
CA VAL A 355 -15.53 -25.10 28.95
C VAL A 355 -15.15 -26.56 29.25
N ARG A 356 -15.70 -27.53 28.52
CA ARG A 356 -15.48 -28.96 28.78
C ARG A 356 -14.05 -29.37 28.46
N VAL A 357 -13.55 -29.02 27.27
CA VAL A 357 -12.14 -29.28 26.94
C VAL A 357 -11.20 -28.44 27.79
N ALA A 358 -11.51 -27.16 28.05
CA ALA A 358 -10.69 -26.33 28.94
C ALA A 358 -10.53 -26.96 30.33
N LYS A 359 -11.63 -27.48 30.90
CA LYS A 359 -11.61 -28.20 32.18
C LYS A 359 -10.73 -29.44 32.10
N LEU A 360 -10.88 -30.26 31.07
CA LEU A 360 -10.02 -31.44 30.88
C LEU A 360 -8.53 -31.07 30.82
N LEU A 361 -8.18 -30.01 30.10
CA LEU A 361 -6.79 -29.54 29.98
C LEU A 361 -6.24 -29.09 31.34
N LEU A 362 -7.02 -28.30 32.09
CA LEU A 362 -6.66 -27.85 33.45
C LEU A 362 -6.53 -29.02 34.44
N ASP A 363 -7.47 -29.99 34.40
CA ASP A 363 -7.40 -31.23 35.19
C ASP A 363 -6.14 -32.05 34.86
N ARG A 364 -5.60 -31.88 33.65
CA ARG A 364 -4.33 -32.47 33.18
C ARG A 364 -3.13 -31.53 33.31
N LYS A 365 -3.22 -30.55 34.23
CA LYS A 365 -2.14 -29.62 34.61
C LYS A 365 -1.66 -28.70 33.47
N ALA A 366 -2.54 -28.33 32.53
CA ALA A 366 -2.28 -27.22 31.62
C ALA A 366 -2.02 -25.93 32.42
N ASP A 367 -1.01 -25.15 32.05
CA ASP A 367 -0.73 -23.88 32.71
C ASP A 367 -1.82 -22.83 32.38
N PRO A 368 -2.65 -22.39 33.35
CA PRO A 368 -3.67 -21.37 33.12
C PRO A 368 -3.08 -19.98 32.84
N ASN A 369 -1.78 -19.78 33.09
CA ASN A 369 -1.04 -18.54 32.90
C ASN A 369 -0.05 -18.60 31.72
N ALA A 370 -0.10 -19.67 30.91
CA ALA A 370 0.72 -19.78 29.72
C ALA A 370 0.59 -18.52 28.85
N ARG A 371 1.70 -18.04 28.31
CA ARG A 371 1.77 -16.77 27.56
C ARG A 371 1.95 -17.02 26.07
N ALA A 372 1.03 -16.49 25.26
CA ALA A 372 1.18 -16.42 23.81
C ALA A 372 2.19 -15.34 23.38
N LEU A 373 2.41 -15.17 22.06
CA LEU A 373 3.45 -14.28 21.50
C LEU A 373 3.40 -12.84 22.03
N ASN A 374 2.20 -12.29 22.24
CA ASN A 374 1.99 -10.93 22.76
C ASN A 374 1.72 -10.90 24.27
N GLY A 375 2.07 -11.96 25.00
CA GLY A 375 1.85 -12.07 26.44
C GLY A 375 0.39 -12.32 26.83
N PHE A 376 -0.48 -12.63 25.87
CA PHE A 376 -1.87 -13.00 26.15
C PHE A 376 -1.89 -14.34 26.88
N THR A 377 -2.60 -14.39 28.01
CA THR A 377 -2.95 -15.64 28.69
C THR A 377 -4.31 -16.15 28.22
N PRO A 378 -4.69 -17.42 28.52
CA PRO A 378 -6.04 -17.92 28.26
C PRO A 378 -7.13 -17.02 28.86
N LEU A 379 -6.87 -16.42 30.03
CA LEU A 379 -7.80 -15.50 30.71
C LEU A 379 -8.04 -14.23 29.88
N HIS A 380 -6.98 -13.61 29.33
CA HIS A 380 -7.13 -12.45 28.45
C HIS A 380 -7.99 -12.77 27.23
N ILE A 381 -7.77 -13.94 26.61
CA ILE A 381 -8.53 -14.37 25.43
C ILE A 381 -9.99 -14.63 25.79
N ALA A 382 -10.26 -15.29 26.92
CA ALA A 382 -11.60 -15.53 27.41
C ALA A 382 -12.36 -14.21 27.68
N CYS A 383 -11.69 -13.23 28.30
CA CYS A 383 -12.21 -11.88 28.50
C CYS A 383 -12.51 -11.19 27.17
N LYS A 384 -11.55 -11.19 26.23
CA LYS A 384 -11.71 -10.57 24.90
C LYS A 384 -12.88 -11.15 24.12
N LYS A 385 -13.11 -12.46 24.23
CA LYS A 385 -14.15 -13.21 23.49
C LYS A 385 -15.46 -13.33 24.26
N ASN A 386 -15.59 -12.65 25.41
CA ASN A 386 -16.75 -12.65 26.27
C ASN A 386 -17.18 -14.07 26.73
N ARG A 387 -16.24 -14.87 27.24
CA ARG A 387 -16.46 -16.27 27.65
C ARG A 387 -16.50 -16.43 29.17
N ILE A 388 -17.55 -15.89 29.80
CA ILE A 388 -17.67 -15.84 31.28
C ILE A 388 -17.44 -17.20 31.98
N LYS A 389 -18.05 -18.29 31.49
CA LYS A 389 -17.86 -19.63 32.08
C LYS A 389 -16.42 -20.13 32.02
N VAL A 390 -15.65 -19.72 31.00
CA VAL A 390 -14.22 -20.05 30.91
C VAL A 390 -13.42 -19.14 31.83
N VAL A 391 -13.77 -17.85 31.95
CA VAL A 391 -13.16 -16.93 32.93
C VAL A 391 -13.30 -17.47 34.35
N GLU A 392 -14.51 -17.85 34.76
CA GLU A 392 -14.80 -18.49 36.06
C GLU A 392 -13.94 -19.73 36.27
N LEU A 393 -13.88 -20.61 35.28
CA LEU A 393 -13.10 -21.84 35.34
C LEU A 393 -11.59 -21.57 35.47
N LEU A 394 -11.06 -20.61 34.71
CA LEU A 394 -9.64 -20.26 34.70
C LEU A 394 -9.21 -19.66 36.04
N LEU A 395 -9.98 -18.71 36.59
CA LEU A 395 -9.68 -18.14 37.92
C LEU A 395 -9.72 -19.22 39.01
N LYS A 396 -10.69 -20.13 38.96
CA LYS A 396 -10.77 -21.27 39.88
C LYS A 396 -9.53 -22.18 39.83
N HIS A 397 -8.85 -22.25 38.69
CA HIS A 397 -7.63 -23.04 38.52
C HIS A 397 -6.33 -22.21 38.64
N GLY A 398 -6.39 -21.00 39.20
CA GLY A 398 -5.20 -20.20 39.51
C GLY A 398 -4.70 -19.35 38.35
N ALA A 399 -5.54 -19.01 37.37
CA ALA A 399 -5.21 -17.94 36.43
C ALA A 399 -5.04 -16.61 37.18
N SER A 400 -3.92 -15.93 36.94
CA SER A 400 -3.59 -14.66 37.55
C SER A 400 -4.48 -13.55 36.98
N ILE A 401 -5.27 -12.95 37.86
CA ILE A 401 -6.22 -11.89 37.52
C ILE A 401 -5.53 -10.60 37.07
N GLU A 402 -4.28 -10.39 37.50
CA GLU A 402 -3.44 -9.24 37.15
C GLU A 402 -2.30 -9.58 36.18
N ALA A 403 -2.36 -10.74 35.51
CA ALA A 403 -1.40 -11.05 34.46
C ALA A 403 -1.41 -9.94 33.40
N THR A 404 -0.24 -9.52 32.91
CA THR A 404 -0.15 -8.46 31.89
C THR A 404 0.35 -8.98 30.55
N THR A 405 -0.21 -8.48 29.45
CA THR A 405 0.36 -8.64 28.10
C THR A 405 1.70 -7.91 27.96
N GLU A 406 2.39 -8.07 26.83
CA GLU A 406 3.62 -7.29 26.53
C GLU A 406 3.36 -5.76 26.48
N SER A 407 2.12 -5.35 26.24
CA SER A 407 1.70 -3.94 26.29
C SER A 407 1.18 -3.51 27.66
N GLY A 408 1.29 -4.35 28.69
CA GLY A 408 0.82 -4.05 30.05
C GLY A 408 -0.70 -4.15 30.22
N LEU A 409 -1.44 -4.80 29.32
CA LEU A 409 -2.89 -4.95 29.48
C LEU A 409 -3.18 -6.10 30.45
N THR A 410 -4.04 -5.86 31.44
CA THR A 410 -4.61 -6.91 32.30
C THR A 410 -5.91 -7.48 31.68
N PRO A 411 -6.44 -8.61 32.16
CA PRO A 411 -7.77 -9.10 31.76
C PRO A 411 -8.88 -8.06 31.94
N LEU A 412 -8.80 -7.22 32.98
CA LEU A 412 -9.76 -6.16 33.25
C LEU A 412 -9.69 -5.04 32.19
N HIS A 413 -8.49 -4.65 31.74
CA HIS A 413 -8.33 -3.72 30.62
C HIS A 413 -9.02 -4.24 29.36
N VAL A 414 -8.77 -5.50 29.01
CA VAL A 414 -9.31 -6.12 27.81
C VAL A 414 -10.83 -6.23 27.90
N ALA A 415 -11.37 -6.70 29.03
CA ALA A 415 -12.81 -6.78 29.24
C ALA A 415 -13.49 -5.40 29.20
N SER A 416 -12.85 -4.38 29.78
CA SER A 416 -13.36 -3.01 29.82
C SER A 416 -13.40 -2.38 28.44
N PHE A 417 -12.33 -2.52 27.65
CA PHE A 417 -12.26 -2.02 26.27
C PHE A 417 -13.29 -2.72 25.36
N MET A 418 -13.48 -4.03 25.53
CA MET A 418 -14.43 -4.82 24.74
C MET A 418 -15.89 -4.65 25.18
N GLY A 419 -16.17 -3.97 26.29
CA GLY A 419 -17.53 -3.79 26.80
C GLY A 419 -18.13 -5.04 27.47
N CYS A 420 -17.30 -5.97 27.97
CA CYS A 420 -17.76 -7.23 28.54
C CYS A 420 -18.25 -7.06 30.00
N MET A 421 -19.42 -6.44 30.19
CA MET A 421 -19.95 -6.02 31.49
C MET A 421 -19.91 -7.09 32.59
N ASN A 422 -20.46 -8.28 32.31
CA ASN A 422 -20.51 -9.36 33.30
C ASN A 422 -19.11 -9.84 33.70
N ILE A 423 -18.16 -9.83 32.78
CA ILE A 423 -16.77 -10.19 33.05
C ILE A 423 -16.09 -9.09 33.86
N VAL A 424 -16.30 -7.82 33.54
CA VAL A 424 -15.76 -6.69 34.32
C VAL A 424 -16.25 -6.76 35.77
N ILE A 425 -17.55 -6.94 35.99
CA ILE A 425 -18.13 -7.11 37.33
C ILE A 425 -17.49 -8.31 38.04
N TYR A 426 -17.41 -9.45 37.35
CA TYR A 426 -16.86 -10.67 37.93
C TYR A 426 -15.38 -10.53 38.30
N LEU A 427 -14.57 -9.87 37.46
CA LEU A 427 -13.16 -9.60 37.75
C LEU A 427 -13.00 -8.68 38.97
N LEU A 428 -13.78 -7.59 39.05
CA LEU A 428 -13.76 -6.67 40.19
C LEU A 428 -14.21 -7.35 41.50
N GLN A 429 -15.21 -8.23 41.44
CA GLN A 429 -15.64 -9.06 42.58
C GLN A 429 -14.57 -10.04 43.06
N ASN A 430 -13.63 -10.41 42.19
CA ASN A 430 -12.46 -11.22 42.52
C ASN A 430 -11.20 -10.35 42.74
N GLU A 431 -11.40 -9.12 43.22
CA GLU A 431 -10.34 -8.19 43.65
C GLU A 431 -9.39 -7.73 42.54
N ALA A 432 -9.83 -7.70 41.27
CA ALA A 432 -9.07 -7.06 40.21
C ALA A 432 -8.91 -5.55 40.48
N ASN A 433 -7.70 -5.03 40.36
CA ASN A 433 -7.40 -3.62 40.59
C ASN A 433 -7.79 -2.78 39.35
N PRO A 434 -8.74 -1.83 39.48
CA PRO A 434 -9.21 -1.01 38.36
C PRO A 434 -8.23 0.10 37.93
N ASP A 435 -7.07 0.24 38.58
CA ASP A 435 -6.10 1.31 38.34
C ASP A 435 -4.72 0.81 37.90
N VAL A 436 -4.57 -0.48 37.56
CA VAL A 436 -3.30 -0.96 36.99
C VAL A 436 -3.01 -0.21 35.69
N PRO A 437 -1.81 0.39 35.53
CA PRO A 437 -1.46 1.08 34.31
C PRO A 437 -0.86 0.13 33.26
N THR A 438 -1.19 0.35 31.99
CA THR A 438 -0.47 -0.21 30.85
C THR A 438 0.94 0.40 30.69
N VAL A 439 1.72 -0.07 29.71
CA VAL A 439 3.00 0.57 29.34
C VAL A 439 2.86 2.03 28.90
N ARG A 440 1.63 2.47 28.56
CA ARG A 440 1.31 3.87 28.22
C ARG A 440 0.73 4.64 29.41
N GLY A 441 0.69 4.05 30.61
CA GLY A 441 0.04 4.64 31.78
C GLY A 441 -1.50 4.62 31.72
N GLU A 442 -2.11 4.04 30.69
CA GLU A 442 -3.57 3.98 30.58
C GLU A 442 -4.12 2.90 31.51
N THR A 443 -5.13 3.24 32.31
CA THR A 443 -5.91 2.32 33.17
C THR A 443 -7.11 1.73 32.40
N PRO A 444 -7.82 0.72 32.92
CA PRO A 444 -9.09 0.23 32.35
C PRO A 444 -10.11 1.35 32.08
N LEU A 445 -10.15 2.37 32.94
CA LEU A 445 -11.04 3.53 32.78
C LEU A 445 -10.72 4.35 31.53
N HIS A 446 -9.44 4.57 31.22
CA HIS A 446 -9.01 5.24 29.99
C HIS A 446 -9.46 4.47 28.74
N LEU A 447 -9.26 3.15 28.75
CA LEU A 447 -9.64 2.29 27.63
C LEU A 447 -11.15 2.20 27.46
N ALA A 448 -11.93 2.17 28.55
CA ALA A 448 -13.38 2.23 28.51
C ALA A 448 -13.88 3.57 27.94
N ALA A 449 -13.28 4.70 28.34
CA ALA A 449 -13.58 6.01 27.77
C ALA A 449 -13.26 6.08 26.27
N ARG A 450 -12.12 5.51 25.86
CA ARG A 450 -11.69 5.44 24.45
C ARG A 450 -12.61 4.58 23.59
N ALA A 451 -13.12 3.48 24.14
CA ALA A 451 -14.03 2.56 23.46
C ALA A 451 -15.50 2.96 23.59
N ASN A 452 -15.80 4.11 24.18
CA ASN A 452 -17.15 4.62 24.42
C ASN A 452 -18.05 3.66 25.24
N GLN A 453 -17.51 3.10 26.33
CA GLN A 453 -18.18 2.08 27.16
C GLN A 453 -18.79 2.67 28.43
N THR A 454 -19.87 3.45 28.30
CA THR A 454 -20.47 4.22 29.40
C THR A 454 -20.85 3.38 30.63
N ASP A 455 -21.45 2.20 30.44
CA ASP A 455 -21.83 1.33 31.56
C ASP A 455 -20.61 0.75 32.29
N ILE A 456 -19.55 0.41 31.54
CA ILE A 456 -18.28 -0.07 32.12
C ILE A 456 -17.63 1.04 32.94
N ILE A 457 -17.63 2.27 32.45
CA ILE A 457 -17.10 3.44 33.18
C ILE A 457 -17.86 3.60 34.51
N ARG A 458 -19.19 3.51 34.49
CA ARG A 458 -20.00 3.55 35.71
C ARG A 458 -19.63 2.44 36.69
N ILE A 459 -19.41 1.22 36.20
CA ILE A 459 -19.02 0.08 37.03
C ILE A 459 -17.62 0.31 37.63
N LEU A 460 -16.64 0.71 36.83
CA LEU A 460 -15.27 0.97 37.28
C LEU A 460 -15.23 2.07 38.35
N LEU A 461 -15.90 3.20 38.11
CA LEU A 461 -15.95 4.32 39.07
C LEU A 461 -16.63 3.94 40.39
N ARG A 462 -17.72 3.14 40.34
CA ARG A 462 -18.38 2.62 41.54
C ARG A 462 -17.52 1.63 42.32
N ASN A 463 -16.53 1.00 41.69
CA ASN A 463 -15.59 0.07 42.31
C ASN A 463 -14.21 0.72 42.57
N GLY A 464 -14.17 2.05 42.72
CA GLY A 464 -12.99 2.75 43.23
C GLY A 464 -11.94 3.13 42.18
N ALA A 465 -12.23 3.03 40.88
CA ALA A 465 -11.31 3.51 39.84
C ALA A 465 -11.01 5.01 39.99
N GLN A 466 -9.74 5.39 39.88
CA GLN A 466 -9.31 6.78 39.96
C GLN A 466 -9.78 7.56 38.72
N VAL A 467 -10.75 8.46 38.93
CA VAL A 467 -11.37 9.26 37.86
C VAL A 467 -10.34 10.13 37.10
N ASP A 468 -9.35 10.66 37.81
CA ASP A 468 -8.27 11.51 37.28
C ASP A 468 -6.93 10.78 37.15
N ALA A 469 -6.96 9.44 37.00
CA ALA A 469 -5.77 8.67 36.69
C ALA A 469 -5.04 9.28 35.47
N ARG A 470 -3.71 9.38 35.54
CA ARG A 470 -2.90 10.04 34.51
C ARG A 470 -2.14 9.03 33.68
N ALA A 471 -2.47 8.95 32.39
CA ALA A 471 -1.70 8.21 31.40
C ALA A 471 -0.48 9.01 30.90
N ARG A 472 0.20 8.49 29.88
CA ARG A 472 1.26 9.21 29.15
C ARG A 472 0.76 10.57 28.68
N GLU A 473 1.67 11.54 28.64
CA GLU A 473 1.35 12.98 28.46
C GLU A 473 0.41 13.55 29.53
N GLN A 474 0.30 12.90 30.70
CA GLN A 474 -0.59 13.28 31.79
C GLN A 474 -2.07 13.41 31.38
N GLN A 475 -2.51 12.67 30.36
CA GLN A 475 -3.91 12.68 29.94
C GLN A 475 -4.77 11.86 30.91
N THR A 476 -5.89 12.43 31.33
CA THR A 476 -6.94 11.76 32.12
C THR A 476 -8.03 11.16 31.20
N PRO A 477 -8.92 10.29 31.70
CA PRO A 477 -10.07 9.80 30.94
C PRO A 477 -10.97 10.93 30.40
N LEU A 478 -11.08 12.05 31.13
CA LEU A 478 -11.83 13.24 30.71
C LEU A 478 -11.26 13.84 29.42
N HIS A 479 -9.93 13.93 29.30
CA HIS A 479 -9.28 14.41 28.08
C HIS A 479 -9.57 13.51 26.86
N ILE A 480 -9.62 12.18 27.06
CA ILE A 480 -9.95 11.23 26.01
C ILE A 480 -11.42 11.39 25.58
N ALA A 481 -12.33 11.45 26.54
CA ALA A 481 -13.75 11.65 26.28
C ALA A 481 -14.02 12.97 25.53
N SER A 482 -13.34 14.05 25.92
CA SER A 482 -13.45 15.34 25.24
C SER A 482 -12.87 15.37 23.84
N ARG A 483 -11.80 14.60 23.58
CA ARG A 483 -11.26 14.44 22.22
C ARG A 483 -12.24 13.73 21.29
N LEU A 484 -12.89 12.69 21.80
CA LEU A 484 -13.80 11.84 21.02
C LEU A 484 -15.21 12.44 20.89
N GLY A 485 -15.54 13.47 21.66
CA GLY A 485 -16.87 14.10 21.61
C GLY A 485 -17.94 13.36 22.41
N ASN A 486 -17.55 12.49 23.35
CA ASN A 486 -18.50 11.64 24.07
C ASN A 486 -19.11 12.40 25.27
N VAL A 487 -20.17 13.16 25.02
CA VAL A 487 -20.84 14.02 26.02
C VAL A 487 -21.28 13.23 27.26
N ASP A 488 -21.92 12.07 27.09
CA ASP A 488 -22.39 11.24 28.21
C ASP A 488 -21.26 10.80 29.14
N ILE A 489 -20.10 10.46 28.56
CA ILE A 489 -18.92 10.05 29.32
C ILE A 489 -18.30 11.25 30.02
N VAL A 490 -18.22 12.41 29.37
CA VAL A 490 -17.76 13.66 29.99
C VAL A 490 -18.63 13.99 31.21
N MET A 491 -19.96 13.97 31.05
CA MET A 491 -20.89 14.19 32.16
C MET A 491 -20.71 13.17 33.29
N LEU A 492 -20.59 11.88 32.94
CA LEU A 492 -20.41 10.81 33.92
C LEU A 492 -19.10 10.97 34.72
N LEU A 493 -18.00 11.32 34.06
CA LEU A 493 -16.71 11.55 34.72
C LEU A 493 -16.78 12.77 35.65
N LEU A 494 -17.37 13.88 35.21
CA LEU A 494 -17.55 15.09 36.02
C LEU A 494 -18.45 14.85 37.24
N GLN A 495 -19.55 14.10 37.08
CA GLN A 495 -20.43 13.70 38.19
C GLN A 495 -19.71 12.86 39.24
N HIS A 496 -18.70 12.09 38.83
CA HIS A 496 -17.84 11.29 39.72
C HIS A 496 -16.57 12.03 40.18
N GLY A 497 -16.53 13.36 40.04
CA GLY A 497 -15.50 14.21 40.64
C GLY A 497 -14.25 14.42 39.78
N ALA A 498 -14.30 14.19 38.47
CA ALA A 498 -13.20 14.54 37.57
C ALA A 498 -12.88 16.04 37.65
N ALA A 499 -11.63 16.40 37.90
CA ALA A 499 -11.22 17.79 37.89
C ALA A 499 -11.26 18.37 36.47
N VAL A 500 -12.20 19.29 36.24
CA VAL A 500 -12.54 19.86 34.91
C VAL A 500 -11.34 20.52 34.21
N ASP A 501 -10.47 21.17 34.99
CA ASP A 501 -9.28 21.88 34.51
C ASP A 501 -7.98 21.08 34.72
N SER A 502 -8.08 19.76 34.90
CA SER A 502 -6.90 18.88 34.84
C SER A 502 -6.12 19.13 33.55
N THR A 503 -4.79 19.16 33.65
CA THR A 503 -3.91 19.50 32.54
C THR A 503 -3.07 18.32 32.07
N THR A 504 -2.86 18.23 30.75
CA THR A 504 -1.83 17.37 30.15
C THR A 504 -0.41 17.92 30.41
N LYS A 505 0.63 17.20 29.95
CA LYS A 505 2.03 17.64 29.98
C LYS A 505 2.23 19.00 29.29
N ASP A 506 1.47 19.27 28.22
CA ASP A 506 1.52 20.54 27.47
C ASP A 506 0.54 21.60 28.00
N LEU A 507 -0.01 21.39 29.19
CA LEU A 507 -1.00 22.23 29.84
C LEU A 507 -2.33 22.36 29.05
N TYR A 508 -2.69 21.36 28.25
CA TYR A 508 -4.04 21.32 27.66
C TYR A 508 -5.03 20.86 28.72
N THR A 509 -6.13 21.58 28.87
CA THR A 509 -7.31 21.11 29.62
C THR A 509 -8.28 20.35 28.70
N ALA A 510 -9.29 19.71 29.28
CA ALA A 510 -10.38 19.09 28.52
C ALA A 510 -11.07 20.10 27.56
N LEU A 511 -11.23 21.35 27.99
CA LEU A 511 -11.83 22.42 27.17
C LEU A 511 -10.93 22.84 26.00
N HIS A 512 -9.61 22.87 26.18
CA HIS A 512 -8.67 23.09 25.08
C HIS A 512 -8.80 22.02 23.99
N ILE A 513 -8.94 20.76 24.41
CA ILE A 513 -9.12 19.64 23.48
C ILE A 513 -10.46 19.76 22.76
N ALA A 514 -11.55 20.03 23.48
CA ALA A 514 -12.87 20.25 22.85
C ALA A 514 -12.85 21.40 21.84
N ALA A 515 -12.17 22.51 22.17
CA ALA A 515 -11.99 23.65 21.28
C ALA A 515 -11.11 23.36 20.05
N LYS A 516 -10.13 22.48 20.18
CA LYS A 516 -9.29 22.01 19.07
C LYS A 516 -10.02 21.05 18.14
N GLU A 517 -10.77 20.10 18.69
CA GLU A 517 -11.47 19.05 17.92
C GLU A 517 -12.87 19.49 17.44
N GLY A 518 -13.36 20.66 17.88
CA GLY A 518 -14.63 21.23 17.45
C GLY A 518 -15.87 20.67 18.14
N GLN A 519 -15.70 20.13 19.36
CA GLN A 519 -16.76 19.46 20.12
C GLN A 519 -17.59 20.48 20.91
N GLU A 520 -18.63 21.05 20.29
CA GLU A 520 -19.47 22.11 20.87
C GLU A 520 -20.20 21.66 22.13
N GLU A 521 -20.88 20.51 22.08
CA GLU A 521 -21.70 20.01 23.18
C GLU A 521 -20.83 19.63 24.38
N VAL A 522 -19.66 19.03 24.13
CA VAL A 522 -18.67 18.77 25.19
C VAL A 522 -18.16 20.07 25.79
N ALA A 523 -17.82 21.07 24.97
CA ALA A 523 -17.37 22.35 25.46
C ALA A 523 -18.45 23.02 26.33
N ALA A 524 -19.73 22.92 25.95
CA ALA A 524 -20.85 23.45 26.73
C ALA A 524 -20.94 22.79 28.11
N VAL A 525 -20.91 21.46 28.16
CA VAL A 525 -20.94 20.70 29.42
C VAL A 525 -19.73 21.04 30.30
N LEU A 526 -18.52 21.15 29.73
CA LEU A 526 -17.33 21.51 30.50
C LEU A 526 -17.46 22.92 31.11
N LEU A 527 -17.97 23.89 30.34
CA LEU A 527 -18.18 25.27 30.80
C LEU A 527 -19.27 25.37 31.88
N GLU A 528 -20.36 24.61 31.75
CA GLU A 528 -21.40 24.49 32.78
C GLU A 528 -20.87 23.92 34.10
N ASN A 529 -19.80 23.11 34.03
CA ASN A 529 -19.11 22.54 35.18
C ASN A 529 -17.87 23.36 35.60
N GLY A 530 -17.77 24.62 35.19
CA GLY A 530 -16.77 25.56 35.69
C GLY A 530 -15.39 25.48 35.01
N ALA A 531 -15.28 24.93 33.81
CA ALA A 531 -14.02 24.95 33.05
C ALA A 531 -13.53 26.39 32.81
N SER A 532 -12.23 26.62 33.01
CA SER A 532 -11.63 27.94 32.84
C SER A 532 -11.54 28.36 31.37
N LEU A 533 -12.08 29.54 31.06
CA LEU A 533 -12.00 30.19 29.74
C LEU A 533 -10.61 30.76 29.44
N THR A 534 -9.81 31.00 30.48
CA THR A 534 -8.53 31.72 30.42
C THR A 534 -7.34 30.84 30.74
N ALA A 535 -7.55 29.55 31.03
CA ALA A 535 -6.47 28.58 31.16
C ALA A 535 -5.60 28.60 29.88
N THR A 536 -4.29 28.47 30.05
CA THR A 536 -3.33 28.55 28.94
C THR A 536 -2.48 27.29 28.84
N THR A 537 -2.28 26.82 27.61
CA THR A 537 -1.28 25.78 27.29
C THR A 537 0.16 26.25 27.51
N ASN A 538 1.16 25.37 27.38
CA ASN A 538 2.59 25.72 27.39
C ASN A 538 2.96 26.79 26.34
N LYS A 539 2.18 26.91 25.26
CA LYS A 539 2.34 27.94 24.21
C LYS A 539 1.56 29.22 24.52
N GLY A 540 0.95 29.33 25.69
CA GLY A 540 0.10 30.45 26.10
C GLY A 540 -1.26 30.49 25.39
N CYS A 541 -1.63 29.50 24.58
CA CYS A 541 -2.92 29.49 23.89
C CYS A 541 -4.05 29.16 24.87
N THR A 542 -5.10 29.99 24.89
CA THR A 542 -6.39 29.71 25.54
C THR A 542 -7.28 28.81 24.67
N PRO A 543 -8.43 28.28 25.16
CA PRO A 543 -9.35 27.53 24.32
C PRO A 543 -9.83 28.32 23.09
N LEU A 544 -10.02 29.64 23.22
CA LEU A 544 -10.42 30.50 22.10
C LEU A 544 -9.33 30.61 21.02
N HIS A 545 -8.05 30.62 21.41
CA HIS A 545 -6.94 30.57 20.45
C HIS A 545 -6.95 29.27 19.64
N LEU A 546 -7.24 28.14 20.29
CA LEU A 546 -7.31 26.85 19.60
C LEU A 546 -8.53 26.79 18.68
N ALA A 547 -9.69 27.26 19.13
CA ALA A 547 -10.87 27.37 18.26
C ALA A 547 -10.59 28.24 17.03
N ALA A 548 -9.85 29.36 17.21
CA ALA A 548 -9.41 30.22 16.12
C ALA A 548 -8.37 29.56 15.20
N LYS A 549 -7.41 28.78 15.73
CA LYS A 549 -6.41 28.06 14.94
C LYS A 549 -7.00 26.97 14.04
N TYR A 550 -7.99 26.26 14.55
CA TYR A 550 -8.60 25.12 13.86
C TYR A 550 -9.89 25.46 13.13
N GLY A 551 -10.37 26.70 13.21
CA GLY A 551 -11.57 27.15 12.49
C GLY A 551 -12.88 26.66 13.10
N ASN A 552 -12.89 26.30 14.38
CA ASN A 552 -14.05 25.72 15.07
C ASN A 552 -15.05 26.81 15.48
N MET A 553 -15.78 27.33 14.48
CA MET A 553 -16.74 28.42 14.59
C MET A 553 -17.75 28.25 15.72
N LYS A 554 -18.37 27.06 15.84
CA LYS A 554 -19.40 26.80 16.85
C LYS A 554 -18.85 26.90 18.27
N VAL A 555 -17.67 26.30 18.51
CA VAL A 555 -17.00 26.39 19.82
C VAL A 555 -16.52 27.81 20.10
N ALA A 556 -15.96 28.52 19.11
CA ALA A 556 -15.57 29.92 19.26
C ALA A 556 -16.76 30.81 19.66
N ARG A 557 -17.93 30.60 19.02
CA ARG A 557 -19.17 31.30 19.34
C ARG A 557 -19.63 31.01 20.77
N LEU A 558 -19.62 29.74 21.17
CA LEU A 558 -19.98 29.32 22.52
C LEU A 558 -19.06 29.94 23.58
N LEU A 559 -17.74 29.92 23.36
CA LEU A 559 -16.76 30.53 24.27
C LEU A 559 -17.03 32.03 24.43
N LEU A 560 -17.27 32.76 23.33
CA LEU A 560 -17.58 34.19 23.37
C LEU A 560 -18.95 34.50 23.99
N GLN A 561 -19.94 33.60 23.86
CA GLN A 561 -21.23 33.71 24.56
C GLN A 561 -21.10 33.52 26.07
N LYS A 562 -20.06 32.82 26.52
CA LYS A 562 -19.71 32.64 27.94
C LYS A 562 -18.68 33.67 28.42
N ASP A 563 -18.58 34.81 27.72
CA ASP A 563 -17.71 35.94 28.07
C ASP A 563 -16.20 35.59 28.09
N ALA A 564 -15.75 34.68 27.21
CA ALA A 564 -14.32 34.49 26.98
C ALA A 564 -13.65 35.81 26.53
N PRO A 565 -12.52 36.24 27.13
CA PRO A 565 -11.89 37.49 26.73
C PRO A 565 -11.36 37.40 25.29
N VAL A 566 -11.99 38.17 24.40
CA VAL A 566 -11.81 38.11 22.94
C VAL A 566 -10.36 38.39 22.51
N ASP A 567 -9.68 39.30 23.22
CA ASP A 567 -8.29 39.71 22.98
C ASP A 567 -7.31 39.13 24.01
N SER A 568 -7.63 37.96 24.57
CA SER A 568 -6.67 37.21 25.42
C SER A 568 -5.33 37.11 24.72
N GLN A 569 -4.24 37.52 25.36
CA GLN A 569 -2.91 37.44 24.78
C GLN A 569 -2.21 36.17 25.25
N GLY A 570 -1.83 35.31 24.30
CA GLY A 570 -1.01 34.15 24.58
C GLY A 570 0.47 34.47 24.71
N LYS A 571 1.33 33.46 24.52
CA LYS A 571 2.78 33.67 24.43
C LYS A 571 3.05 34.58 23.24
N ASN A 572 3.99 35.50 23.38
CA ASN A 572 4.34 36.50 22.37
C ASN A 572 3.26 37.54 22.05
N GLY A 573 2.25 37.72 22.91
CA GLY A 573 1.25 38.79 22.77
C GLY A 573 0.22 38.54 21.66
N VAL A 574 0.16 37.30 21.16
CA VAL A 574 -0.71 36.90 20.05
C VAL A 574 -2.13 36.77 20.57
N THR A 575 -3.11 37.37 19.89
CA THR A 575 -4.55 37.23 20.21
C THR A 575 -5.23 36.17 19.32
N PRO A 576 -6.44 35.69 19.66
CA PRO A 576 -7.20 34.79 18.79
C PRO A 576 -7.40 35.34 17.38
N LEU A 577 -7.55 36.66 17.21
CA LEU A 577 -7.69 37.29 15.89
C LEU A 577 -6.42 37.17 15.06
N HIS A 578 -5.23 37.35 15.65
CA HIS A 578 -3.95 37.09 14.96
C HIS A 578 -3.85 35.63 14.48
N VAL A 579 -4.33 34.68 15.29
CA VAL A 579 -4.33 33.26 14.96
C VAL A 579 -5.33 32.96 13.84
N ALA A 580 -6.55 33.48 13.93
CA ALA A 580 -7.58 33.33 12.90
C ALA A 580 -7.13 33.91 11.55
N SER A 581 -6.47 35.09 11.58
CA SER A 581 -5.75 35.62 10.42
C SER A 581 -4.71 34.61 9.98
N HIS A 582 -3.68 34.28 10.76
CA HIS A 582 -2.60 33.39 10.32
C HIS A 582 -3.04 32.08 9.63
N TYR A 583 -4.13 31.44 10.07
CA TYR A 583 -4.63 30.18 9.50
C TYR A 583 -5.78 30.32 8.49
N ASP A 584 -6.14 31.55 8.11
CA ASP A 584 -7.17 31.85 7.11
C ASP A 584 -8.59 31.40 7.49
N HIS A 585 -8.95 31.56 8.76
CA HIS A 585 -10.28 31.23 9.27
C HIS A 585 -11.21 32.44 9.26
N GLN A 586 -11.62 32.84 8.06
CA GLN A 586 -12.40 34.06 7.77
C GLN A 586 -13.63 34.21 8.66
N ASN A 587 -14.46 33.17 8.74
CA ASN A 587 -15.68 33.18 9.55
C ASN A 587 -15.37 33.44 11.03
N VAL A 588 -14.30 32.83 11.57
CA VAL A 588 -13.91 33.01 12.97
C VAL A 588 -13.32 34.40 13.19
N ALA A 589 -12.54 34.92 12.25
CA ALA A 589 -12.04 36.29 12.30
C ALA A 589 -13.18 37.31 12.34
N LEU A 590 -14.20 37.16 11.47
CA LEU A 590 -15.39 38.00 11.47
C LEU A 590 -16.15 37.90 12.80
N LEU A 591 -16.37 36.69 13.32
CA LEU A 591 -17.02 36.49 14.62
C LEU A 591 -16.26 37.19 15.76
N LEU A 592 -14.92 37.12 15.75
CA LEU A 592 -14.09 37.77 16.76
C LEU A 592 -14.26 39.31 16.69
N LEU A 593 -14.22 39.87 15.49
CA LEU A 593 -14.44 41.30 15.25
C LEU A 593 -15.84 41.76 15.68
N ASP A 594 -16.89 41.00 15.34
CA ASP A 594 -18.27 41.23 15.80
C ASP A 594 -18.41 41.21 17.31
N LYS A 595 -17.55 40.46 18.00
CA LYS A 595 -17.47 40.37 19.46
C LYS A 595 -16.47 41.33 20.08
N GLY A 596 -16.02 42.32 19.32
CA GLY A 596 -15.21 43.43 19.82
C GLY A 596 -13.70 43.15 19.86
N ALA A 597 -13.19 42.16 19.12
CA ALA A 597 -11.75 41.98 18.95
C ALA A 597 -11.13 43.23 18.32
N SER A 598 -10.02 43.71 18.88
CA SER A 598 -9.34 44.88 18.33
C SER A 598 -8.56 44.52 17.06
N PRO A 599 -8.87 45.13 15.89
CA PRO A 599 -8.04 44.99 14.69
C PRO A 599 -6.67 45.68 14.84
N HIS A 600 -6.48 46.44 15.92
CA HIS A 600 -5.24 47.13 16.27
C HIS A 600 -4.40 46.40 17.31
N ALA A 601 -4.86 45.25 17.82
CA ALA A 601 -4.08 44.47 18.77
C ALA A 601 -2.70 44.15 18.15
N THR A 602 -1.64 44.30 18.93
CA THR A 602 -0.26 44.04 18.47
C THR A 602 0.36 42.89 19.25
N ALA A 603 0.98 41.95 18.55
CA ALA A 603 1.88 40.98 19.14
C ALA A 603 3.20 41.64 19.63
N LYS A 604 4.08 40.89 20.31
CA LYS A 604 5.35 41.43 20.86
C LYS A 604 6.30 42.04 19.81
N ASN A 605 6.22 41.58 18.57
CA ASN A 605 6.95 42.13 17.42
C ASN A 605 6.28 43.38 16.81
N GLY A 606 5.13 43.80 17.33
CA GLY A 606 4.32 44.91 16.83
C GLY A 606 3.42 44.56 15.64
N HIS A 607 3.38 43.30 15.17
CA HIS A 607 2.46 42.92 14.11
C HIS A 607 1.01 42.94 14.61
N THR A 608 0.15 43.55 13.80
CA THR A 608 -1.32 43.47 13.93
C THR A 608 -1.86 42.28 13.12
N PRO A 609 -3.14 41.88 13.28
CA PRO A 609 -3.75 40.86 12.42
C PRO A 609 -3.63 41.19 10.92
N LEU A 610 -3.72 42.47 10.56
CA LEU A 610 -3.58 42.93 9.17
C LEU A 610 -2.17 42.69 8.61
N HIS A 611 -1.11 42.81 9.42
CA HIS A 611 0.25 42.46 8.98
C HIS A 611 0.35 40.98 8.58
N ILE A 612 -0.27 40.11 9.37
CA ILE A 612 -0.27 38.67 9.12
C ILE A 612 -1.08 38.35 7.86
N ALA A 613 -2.27 38.93 7.74
CA ALA A 613 -3.13 38.76 6.57
C ALA A 613 -2.44 39.24 5.29
N ALA A 614 -1.78 40.40 5.34
CA ALA A 614 -1.04 40.97 4.22
C ALA A 614 0.12 40.08 3.77
N ARG A 615 0.90 39.53 4.71
CA ARG A 615 2.03 38.64 4.39
C ARG A 615 1.57 37.31 3.78
N LYS A 616 0.46 36.75 4.27
CA LYS A 616 -0.04 35.43 3.84
C LYS A 616 -1.03 35.50 2.67
N ASN A 617 -1.32 36.70 2.17
CA ASN A 617 -2.28 36.96 1.10
C ASN A 617 -3.72 36.55 1.42
N GLN A 618 -4.19 36.84 2.63
CA GLN A 618 -5.56 36.50 3.06
C GLN A 618 -6.49 37.66 2.75
N MET A 619 -6.93 37.73 1.48
CA MET A 619 -7.69 38.86 0.95
C MET A 619 -8.96 39.11 1.75
N ASP A 620 -9.81 38.10 1.96
CA ASP A 620 -11.10 38.29 2.63
C ASP A 620 -10.94 38.76 4.09
N ILE A 621 -9.93 38.22 4.79
CA ILE A 621 -9.61 38.64 6.16
C ILE A 621 -9.06 40.07 6.16
N ALA A 622 -8.17 40.41 5.24
CA ALA A 622 -7.62 41.76 5.14
C ALA A 622 -8.72 42.80 4.85
N THR A 623 -9.62 42.51 3.91
CA THR A 623 -10.79 43.35 3.62
C THR A 623 -11.65 43.53 4.86
N THR A 624 -12.01 42.43 5.54
CA THR A 624 -12.80 42.48 6.77
C THR A 624 -12.10 43.30 7.86
N LEU A 625 -10.78 43.12 8.05
CA LEU A 625 -10.02 43.89 9.03
C LEU A 625 -10.04 45.39 8.71
N LEU A 626 -9.86 45.77 7.44
CA LEU A 626 -9.89 47.16 6.98
C LEU A 626 -11.29 47.79 7.15
N GLU A 627 -12.36 47.04 6.89
CA GLU A 627 -13.75 47.46 7.12
C GLU A 627 -14.04 47.71 8.61
N TYR A 628 -13.44 46.92 9.50
CA TYR A 628 -13.51 47.12 10.96
C TYR A 628 -12.49 48.15 11.48
N GLY A 629 -11.85 48.90 10.57
CA GLY A 629 -11.02 50.05 10.90
C GLY A 629 -9.53 49.75 11.08
N ALA A 630 -9.02 48.58 10.70
CA ALA A 630 -7.58 48.31 10.70
C ALA A 630 -6.81 49.37 9.89
N LYS A 631 -5.67 49.81 10.41
CA LYS A 631 -4.85 50.83 9.74
C LYS A 631 -3.89 50.17 8.75
N ALA A 632 -3.99 50.49 7.46
CA ALA A 632 -3.05 50.04 6.43
C ALA A 632 -1.61 50.50 6.68
N ASN A 633 -1.42 51.59 7.43
CA ASN A 633 -0.13 52.14 7.85
C ASN A 633 0.23 51.79 9.30
N ALA A 634 -0.37 50.76 9.89
CA ALA A 634 0.06 50.29 11.21
C ALA A 634 1.52 49.85 11.14
N GLU A 635 2.35 50.29 12.09
CA GLU A 635 3.77 49.96 12.12
C GLU A 635 4.06 48.82 13.09
N SER A 636 4.85 47.85 12.63
CA SER A 636 5.51 46.88 13.53
C SER A 636 6.61 47.53 14.37
N ARG A 637 7.22 46.78 15.29
CA ARG A 637 8.32 47.30 16.13
C ARG A 637 9.53 47.73 15.30
N ALA A 638 9.72 47.17 14.10
CA ALA A 638 10.76 47.56 13.15
C ALA A 638 10.32 48.65 12.14
N GLY A 639 9.07 49.12 12.21
CA GLY A 639 8.52 50.15 11.31
C GLY A 639 7.96 49.59 10.00
N PHE A 640 7.93 48.27 9.79
CA PHE A 640 7.26 47.69 8.62
C PHE A 640 5.75 47.81 8.76
N THR A 641 5.08 48.22 7.68
CA THR A 641 3.62 48.24 7.54
C THR A 641 3.10 46.98 6.85
N PRO A 642 1.79 46.67 6.88
CA PRO A 642 1.20 45.60 6.08
C PRO A 642 1.61 45.64 4.59
N LEU A 643 1.70 46.85 4.00
CA LEU A 643 2.10 47.03 2.60
C LEU A 643 3.55 46.60 2.33
N HIS A 644 4.45 46.77 3.30
CA HIS A 644 5.82 46.25 3.19
C HIS A 644 5.82 44.72 3.06
N LEU A 645 5.00 44.04 3.87
CA LEU A 645 4.95 42.58 3.90
C LEU A 645 4.27 42.01 2.66
N SER A 646 3.20 42.64 2.15
CA SER A 646 2.58 42.22 0.88
C SER A 646 3.51 42.46 -0.31
N ALA A 647 4.27 43.56 -0.30
CA ALA A 647 5.25 43.91 -1.33
C ALA A 647 6.40 42.90 -1.39
N GLN A 648 6.97 42.52 -0.24
CA GLN A 648 8.04 41.52 -0.15
C GLN A 648 7.61 40.15 -0.72
N GLU A 649 6.42 39.69 -0.33
CA GLU A 649 5.91 38.38 -0.73
C GLU A 649 5.36 38.37 -2.18
N GLY A 650 5.14 39.55 -2.77
CA GLY A 650 4.74 39.70 -4.17
C GLY A 650 3.23 39.67 -4.41
N HIS A 651 2.43 40.01 -3.40
CA HIS A 651 0.97 39.92 -3.46
C HIS A 651 0.37 41.19 -4.11
N THR A 652 0.02 41.10 -5.39
CA THR A 652 -0.49 42.24 -6.19
C THR A 652 -1.82 42.77 -5.68
N ASP A 653 -2.78 41.87 -5.48
CA ASP A 653 -4.16 42.23 -5.15
C ASP A 653 -4.24 42.77 -3.72
N MET A 654 -3.51 42.13 -2.80
CA MET A 654 -3.35 42.60 -1.42
C MET A 654 -2.69 43.98 -1.35
N SER A 655 -1.62 44.21 -2.13
CA SER A 655 -0.97 45.51 -2.16
C SER A 655 -1.89 46.59 -2.73
N THR A 656 -2.71 46.24 -3.74
CA THR A 656 -3.72 47.14 -4.31
C THR A 656 -4.79 47.50 -3.27
N LEU A 657 -5.35 46.50 -2.59
CA LEU A 657 -6.32 46.69 -1.51
C LEU A 657 -5.77 47.61 -0.39
N LEU A 658 -4.53 47.37 0.04
CA LEU A 658 -3.90 48.19 1.08
C LEU A 658 -3.70 49.65 0.62
N ILE A 659 -3.34 49.88 -0.64
CA ILE A 659 -3.19 51.22 -1.22
C ILE A 659 -4.55 51.92 -1.34
N GLU A 660 -5.60 51.22 -1.77
CA GLU A 660 -6.98 51.74 -1.83
C GLU A 660 -7.48 52.18 -0.45
N HIS A 661 -7.03 51.49 0.61
CA HIS A 661 -7.29 51.87 2.01
C HIS A 661 -6.20 52.78 2.62
N GLN A 662 -5.64 53.69 1.83
CA GLN A 662 -4.69 54.74 2.25
C GLN A 662 -3.32 54.22 2.72
N GLY A 663 -2.87 53.07 2.21
CA GLY A 663 -1.51 52.57 2.40
C GLY A 663 -0.47 53.48 1.73
N ASP A 664 0.47 54.01 2.52
CA ASP A 664 1.52 54.89 2.03
C ASP A 664 2.62 54.08 1.32
N THR A 665 2.72 54.27 0.00
CA THR A 665 3.68 53.59 -0.87
C THR A 665 5.13 54.01 -0.63
N ASN A 666 5.34 55.15 0.04
CA ASN A 666 6.65 55.70 0.37
C ASN A 666 6.99 55.59 1.86
N HIS A 667 6.15 54.91 2.65
CA HIS A 667 6.38 54.77 4.08
C HIS A 667 7.74 54.11 4.35
N GLN A 668 8.53 54.71 5.24
CA GLN A 668 9.87 54.24 5.56
C GLN A 668 9.87 53.49 6.88
N ALA A 669 10.28 52.22 6.86
CA ALA A 669 10.57 51.46 8.08
C ALA A 669 11.71 52.12 8.88
N LYS A 670 12.02 51.63 10.10
CA LYS A 670 13.01 52.27 10.97
C LYS A 670 14.43 52.32 10.40
N ASN A 671 14.76 51.47 9.43
CA ASN A 671 16.03 51.47 8.70
C ASN A 671 15.98 52.30 7.39
N GLY A 672 14.82 52.88 7.06
CA GLY A 672 14.59 53.66 5.84
C GLY A 672 14.14 52.83 4.64
N LEU A 673 13.90 51.52 4.79
CA LEU A 673 13.35 50.70 3.71
C LEU A 673 11.90 51.09 3.42
N THR A 674 11.58 51.28 2.14
CA THR A 674 10.20 51.43 1.64
C THR A 674 9.68 50.10 1.08
N PRO A 675 8.37 49.94 0.81
CA PRO A 675 7.85 48.73 0.16
C PRO A 675 8.54 48.41 -1.17
N LEU A 676 8.95 49.44 -1.93
CA LEU A 676 9.67 49.27 -3.19
C LEU A 676 11.08 48.68 -3.02
N HIS A 677 11.76 48.97 -1.91
CA HIS A 677 13.04 48.32 -1.60
C HIS A 677 12.87 46.80 -1.39
N LEU A 678 11.78 46.38 -0.72
CA LEU A 678 11.50 44.97 -0.50
C LEU A 678 11.09 44.25 -1.79
N CYS A 679 10.32 44.93 -2.66
CA CYS A 679 10.09 44.42 -4.02
C CYS A 679 11.41 44.20 -4.75
N ALA A 680 12.34 45.15 -4.62
CA ALA A 680 13.63 45.11 -5.29
C ALA A 680 14.58 44.01 -4.81
N GLN A 681 14.47 43.62 -3.54
CA GLN A 681 15.19 42.50 -2.97
C GLN A 681 14.72 41.15 -3.54
N GLU A 682 13.41 40.96 -3.73
CA GLU A 682 12.77 39.68 -4.06
C GLU A 682 12.29 39.55 -5.53
N ASP A 683 12.73 40.47 -6.42
CA ASP A 683 12.33 40.58 -7.84
C ASP A 683 10.80 40.69 -8.07
N ARG A 684 10.07 41.40 -7.18
CA ARG A 684 8.60 41.54 -7.27
C ARG A 684 8.17 42.66 -8.23
N VAL A 685 8.50 42.51 -9.51
CA VAL A 685 8.24 43.53 -10.54
C VAL A 685 6.75 43.91 -10.63
N ASN A 686 5.85 42.93 -10.55
CA ASN A 686 4.41 43.19 -10.65
C ASN A 686 3.88 44.09 -9.52
N VAL A 687 4.37 43.90 -8.29
CA VAL A 687 3.99 44.77 -7.17
C VAL A 687 4.72 46.12 -7.26
N ALA A 688 5.99 46.13 -7.67
CA ALA A 688 6.72 47.37 -7.93
C ALA A 688 5.99 48.25 -8.97
N GLN A 689 5.42 47.66 -10.02
CA GLN A 689 4.61 48.36 -11.01
C GLN A 689 3.38 49.03 -10.38
N ILE A 690 2.67 48.34 -9.48
CA ILE A 690 1.51 48.88 -8.76
C ILE A 690 1.97 50.03 -7.85
N LEU A 691 3.04 49.85 -7.08
CA LEU A 691 3.59 50.86 -6.18
C LEU A 691 3.97 52.14 -6.93
N VAL A 692 4.73 52.03 -8.03
CA VAL A 692 5.17 53.18 -8.84
C VAL A 692 3.98 53.87 -9.51
N LYS A 693 3.00 53.10 -10.03
CA LYS A 693 1.75 53.66 -10.57
C LYS A 693 0.97 54.44 -9.52
N SER A 694 1.06 54.03 -8.26
CA SER A 694 0.45 54.69 -7.10
C SER A 694 1.39 55.68 -6.39
N GLY A 695 2.40 56.21 -7.09
CA GLY A 695 3.21 57.33 -6.60
C GLY A 695 4.43 56.95 -5.74
N ALA A 696 4.88 55.70 -5.75
CA ALA A 696 6.13 55.33 -5.09
C ALA A 696 7.35 55.97 -5.77
N ASN A 697 8.23 56.59 -4.97
CA ASN A 697 9.46 57.18 -5.44
C ASN A 697 10.54 56.10 -5.66
N VAL A 698 10.94 55.94 -6.92
CA VAL A 698 11.94 54.95 -7.38
C VAL A 698 13.35 55.18 -6.84
N ASP A 699 13.66 56.41 -6.42
CA ASP A 699 14.97 56.81 -5.87
C ASP A 699 14.92 57.10 -4.37
N SER A 700 13.90 56.60 -3.66
CA SER A 700 13.86 56.67 -2.20
C SER A 700 15.14 56.09 -1.60
N THR A 701 15.73 56.75 -0.60
CA THR A 701 16.96 56.29 0.03
C THR A 701 16.72 55.77 1.44
N THR A 702 17.39 54.67 1.78
CA THR A 702 17.52 54.18 3.17
C THR A 702 18.42 55.10 3.99
N LYS A 703 18.51 54.88 5.31
CA LYS A 703 19.41 55.64 6.20
C LYS A 703 20.89 55.57 5.81
N ALA A 704 21.31 54.49 5.13
CA ALA A 704 22.67 54.32 4.63
C ALA A 704 22.85 54.77 3.17
N GLY A 705 21.80 55.33 2.54
CA GLY A 705 21.84 55.88 1.18
C GLY A 705 21.59 54.86 0.06
N TYR A 706 21.17 53.63 0.37
CA TYR A 706 20.79 52.65 -0.66
C TYR A 706 19.43 53.02 -1.26
N THR A 707 19.32 53.02 -2.59
CA THR A 707 18.05 53.11 -3.34
C THR A 707 17.54 51.70 -3.72
N PRO A 708 16.28 51.55 -4.16
CA PRO A 708 15.79 50.27 -4.69
C PRO A 708 16.67 49.71 -5.81
N LEU A 709 17.27 50.58 -6.64
CA LEU A 709 18.20 50.17 -7.71
C LEU A 709 19.50 49.58 -7.16
N HIS A 710 20.02 50.09 -6.05
CA HIS A 710 21.16 49.49 -5.35
C HIS A 710 20.81 48.09 -4.82
N VAL A 711 19.64 47.95 -4.19
CA VAL A 711 19.17 46.68 -3.63
C VAL A 711 18.98 45.64 -4.74
N ALA A 712 18.28 45.99 -5.83
CA ALA A 712 18.10 45.10 -6.99
C ALA A 712 19.45 44.71 -7.62
N SER A 713 20.41 45.63 -7.64
CA SER A 713 21.75 45.39 -8.17
C SER A 713 22.60 44.48 -7.27
N HIS A 714 22.40 44.54 -5.95
CA HIS A 714 23.07 43.67 -4.97
C HIS A 714 22.60 42.22 -5.10
N PHE A 715 21.28 41.99 -5.18
CA PHE A 715 20.70 40.65 -5.25
C PHE A 715 20.65 40.06 -6.66
N GLY A 716 21.12 40.80 -7.67
CA GLY A 716 21.18 40.30 -9.06
C GLY A 716 19.83 40.28 -9.77
N GLN A 717 18.86 41.10 -9.35
CA GLN A 717 17.49 41.08 -9.84
C GLN A 717 17.35 41.83 -11.17
N VAL A 718 17.74 41.17 -12.27
CA VAL A 718 17.81 41.78 -13.61
C VAL A 718 16.47 42.35 -14.08
N ASN A 719 15.34 41.68 -13.79
CA ASN A 719 14.02 42.16 -14.22
C ASN A 719 13.62 43.41 -13.45
N MET A 720 13.82 43.42 -12.13
CA MET A 720 13.64 44.62 -11.32
C MET A 720 14.55 45.77 -11.75
N VAL A 721 15.84 45.51 -12.01
CA VAL A 721 16.78 46.54 -12.49
C VAL A 721 16.26 47.17 -13.79
N ARG A 722 15.83 46.36 -14.76
CA ARG A 722 15.23 46.87 -16.00
C ARG A 722 13.98 47.70 -15.73
N PHE A 723 13.09 47.23 -14.86
CA PHE A 723 11.87 47.94 -14.49
C PHE A 723 12.15 49.31 -13.86
N LEU A 724 13.07 49.36 -12.89
CA LEU A 724 13.45 50.61 -12.20
C LEU A 724 14.09 51.61 -13.17
N LEU A 725 14.98 51.16 -14.06
CA LEU A 725 15.61 52.01 -15.08
C LEU A 725 14.60 52.55 -16.10
N GLN A 726 13.61 51.73 -16.51
CA GLN A 726 12.52 52.18 -17.37
C GLN A 726 11.66 53.28 -16.73
N HIS A 727 11.61 53.33 -15.40
CA HIS A 727 10.87 54.33 -14.63
C HIS A 727 11.76 55.45 -14.08
N GLY A 728 12.97 55.61 -14.63
CA GLY A 728 13.83 56.78 -14.40
C GLY A 728 14.73 56.69 -13.17
N ALA A 729 14.98 55.51 -12.61
CA ALA A 729 15.90 55.36 -11.47
C ALA A 729 17.32 55.83 -11.80
N ASP A 730 17.93 56.58 -10.87
CA ASP A 730 19.24 57.21 -11.07
C ASP A 730 20.38 56.19 -10.93
N THR A 731 21.13 55.99 -12.03
CA THR A 731 22.31 55.11 -12.08
C THR A 731 23.55 55.72 -11.43
N SER A 732 23.53 57.03 -11.15
CA SER A 732 24.62 57.78 -10.53
C SER A 732 24.44 58.00 -9.02
N ALA A 733 23.30 57.59 -8.46
CA ALA A 733 23.04 57.67 -7.04
C ALA A 733 24.15 56.96 -6.24
N VAL A 734 24.58 57.56 -5.13
CA VAL A 734 25.66 57.05 -4.28
C VAL A 734 25.19 56.76 -2.86
N THR A 735 25.63 55.63 -2.30
CA THR A 735 25.44 55.32 -0.88
C THR A 735 26.30 56.21 0.03
N SER A 736 26.11 56.08 1.35
CA SER A 736 26.96 56.74 2.36
C SER A 736 28.46 56.43 2.21
N VAL A 737 28.83 55.30 1.63
CA VAL A 737 30.22 54.86 1.35
C VAL A 737 30.69 55.29 -0.06
N GLY A 738 29.80 55.84 -0.88
CA GLY A 738 30.09 56.27 -2.25
C GLY A 738 29.92 55.18 -3.31
N TYR A 739 29.18 54.10 -3.01
CA TYR A 739 28.90 53.05 -4.00
C TYR A 739 27.76 53.48 -4.90
N THR A 740 27.91 53.31 -6.20
CA THR A 740 26.80 53.38 -7.17
C THR A 740 26.18 52.00 -7.38
N PRO A 741 24.99 51.87 -8.02
CA PRO A 741 24.43 50.56 -8.34
C PRO A 741 25.38 49.68 -9.17
N LEU A 742 26.21 50.30 -10.02
CA LEU A 742 27.23 49.60 -10.81
C LEU A 742 28.35 49.02 -9.94
N HIS A 743 28.81 49.76 -8.92
CA HIS A 743 29.75 49.23 -7.93
C HIS A 743 29.15 48.03 -7.19
N GLN A 744 27.87 48.11 -6.82
CA GLN A 744 27.18 47.06 -6.09
C GLN A 744 27.00 45.78 -6.93
N ALA A 745 26.63 45.91 -8.20
CA ALA A 745 26.51 44.78 -9.13
C ALA A 745 27.88 44.15 -9.43
N ALA A 746 28.94 44.97 -9.56
CA ALA A 746 30.29 44.50 -9.81
C ALA A 746 30.90 43.78 -8.59
N GLN A 747 30.59 44.23 -7.37
CA GLN A 747 31.02 43.60 -6.13
C GLN A 747 30.43 42.19 -5.94
N GLN A 748 29.22 41.94 -6.43
CA GLN A 748 28.52 40.66 -6.27
C GLN A 748 28.64 39.73 -7.50
N GLY A 749 29.38 40.16 -8.54
CA GLY A 749 29.63 39.33 -9.72
C GLY A 749 28.47 39.26 -10.73
N HIS A 750 27.48 40.15 -10.65
CA HIS A 750 26.25 40.09 -11.46
C HIS A 750 26.42 40.66 -12.86
N SER A 751 27.07 39.91 -13.76
CA SER A 751 27.39 40.34 -15.13
C SER A 751 26.17 40.81 -15.94
N GLY A 752 25.02 40.14 -15.81
CA GLY A 752 23.78 40.54 -16.50
C GLY A 752 23.23 41.88 -16.03
N VAL A 753 23.36 42.19 -14.73
CA VAL A 753 22.98 43.49 -14.15
C VAL A 753 23.97 44.57 -14.58
N VAL A 754 25.28 44.28 -14.53
CA VAL A 754 26.34 45.20 -14.97
C VAL A 754 26.11 45.63 -16.41
N SER A 755 25.88 44.69 -17.33
CA SER A 755 25.58 44.99 -18.73
C SER A 755 24.31 45.85 -18.88
N THR A 756 23.27 45.56 -18.08
CA THR A 756 22.02 46.33 -18.12
C THR A 756 22.22 47.77 -17.63
N LEU A 757 22.95 47.97 -16.53
CA LEU A 757 23.27 49.30 -16.00
C LEU A 757 24.13 50.13 -16.97
N LEU A 758 25.14 49.52 -17.59
CA LEU A 758 26.00 50.18 -18.59
C LEU A 758 25.20 50.61 -19.82
N ASN A 759 24.32 49.75 -20.32
CA ASN A 759 23.43 50.06 -21.44
C ASN A 759 22.45 51.20 -21.12
N SER A 760 22.17 51.44 -19.85
CA SER A 760 21.31 52.52 -19.36
C SER A 760 22.08 53.76 -18.88
N GLY A 761 23.37 53.89 -19.25
CA GLY A 761 24.16 55.10 -19.04
C GLY A 761 24.91 55.18 -17.70
N ALA A 762 25.04 54.06 -16.97
CA ALA A 762 25.87 54.03 -15.75
C ALA A 762 27.35 54.26 -16.08
N GLN A 763 27.99 55.20 -15.38
CA GLN A 763 29.37 55.60 -15.65
C GLN A 763 30.38 54.62 -15.01
N PRO A 764 31.22 53.93 -15.80
CA PRO A 764 32.15 52.91 -15.29
C PRO A 764 33.36 53.48 -14.54
N ASN A 765 33.68 54.77 -14.76
CA ASN A 765 34.86 55.43 -14.21
C ASN A 765 34.60 56.16 -12.87
N VAL A 766 33.38 56.10 -12.32
CA VAL A 766 33.06 56.70 -11.02
C VAL A 766 33.84 55.96 -9.93
N THR A 767 34.38 56.71 -8.97
CA THR A 767 35.13 56.14 -7.84
C THR A 767 34.33 56.25 -6.53
N THR A 768 34.46 55.23 -5.68
CA THR A 768 33.95 55.28 -4.30
C THR A 768 34.76 56.27 -3.46
N LYS A 769 34.34 56.52 -2.21
CA LYS A 769 35.12 57.36 -1.26
C LYS A 769 36.53 56.81 -0.98
N GLN A 770 36.76 55.52 -1.26
CA GLN A 770 38.06 54.85 -1.14
C GLN A 770 38.85 54.85 -2.46
N GLY A 771 38.38 55.55 -3.50
CA GLY A 771 39.06 55.66 -4.79
C GLY A 771 38.91 54.45 -5.71
N GLN A 772 38.01 53.52 -5.40
CA GLN A 772 37.83 52.28 -6.18
C GLN A 772 36.77 52.48 -7.27
N THR A 773 37.06 52.08 -8.51
CA THR A 773 36.08 51.95 -9.60
C THR A 773 35.40 50.58 -9.58
N ALA A 774 34.25 50.43 -10.22
CA ALA A 774 33.56 49.13 -10.37
C ALA A 774 34.47 48.04 -10.98
N LEU A 775 35.35 48.41 -11.93
CA LEU A 775 36.34 47.51 -12.52
C LEU A 775 37.38 47.06 -11.49
N SER A 776 37.89 47.98 -10.66
CA SER A 776 38.88 47.66 -9.63
C SER A 776 38.32 46.70 -8.56
N ILE A 777 37.04 46.84 -8.21
CA ILE A 777 36.35 45.94 -7.28
C ILE A 777 36.19 44.55 -7.90
N ALA A 778 35.71 44.45 -9.15
CA ALA A 778 35.53 43.18 -9.84
C ALA A 778 36.86 42.44 -10.07
N GLN A 779 37.96 43.17 -10.32
CA GLN A 779 39.30 42.61 -10.44
C GLN A 779 39.83 42.09 -9.10
N LYS A 780 39.64 42.85 -8.01
CA LYS A 780 40.04 42.45 -6.66
C LYS A 780 39.35 41.16 -6.22
N LEU A 781 38.09 40.95 -6.63
CA LEU A 781 37.28 39.78 -6.25
C LEU A 781 37.32 38.62 -7.27
N GLY A 782 37.98 38.80 -8.42
CA GLY A 782 38.19 37.73 -9.40
C GLY A 782 37.01 37.41 -10.32
N TYR A 783 36.06 38.33 -10.52
CA TYR A 783 34.89 38.10 -11.38
C TYR A 783 35.21 38.32 -12.87
N ILE A 784 35.74 37.28 -13.52
CA ILE A 784 36.25 37.32 -14.90
C ILE A 784 35.23 37.91 -15.89
N SER A 785 33.97 37.47 -15.86
CA SER A 785 32.92 37.92 -16.79
C SER A 785 32.53 39.40 -16.60
N VAL A 786 32.53 39.88 -15.35
CA VAL A 786 32.28 41.29 -15.03
C VAL A 786 33.47 42.15 -15.43
N VAL A 787 34.69 41.68 -15.20
CA VAL A 787 35.92 42.35 -15.62
C VAL A 787 35.99 42.46 -17.14
N GLU A 788 35.65 41.41 -17.88
CA GLU A 788 35.59 41.45 -19.35
C GLU A 788 34.57 42.49 -19.84
N THR A 789 33.40 42.57 -19.21
CA THR A 789 32.35 43.53 -19.57
C THR A 789 32.78 44.96 -19.28
N LEU A 790 33.38 45.23 -18.11
CA LEU A 790 33.80 46.58 -17.71
C LEU A 790 35.07 47.04 -18.43
N LYS A 791 36.01 46.13 -18.75
CA LYS A 791 37.29 46.46 -19.42
C LYS A 791 37.09 47.06 -20.81
N VAL A 792 35.98 46.75 -21.49
CA VAL A 792 35.65 47.28 -22.83
C VAL A 792 35.19 48.75 -22.78
N VAL A 793 34.73 49.23 -21.63
CA VAL A 793 34.06 50.54 -21.47
C VAL A 793 34.71 51.47 -20.44
N THR A 794 35.72 51.00 -19.69
CA THR A 794 36.44 51.80 -18.67
C THR A 794 37.72 52.38 -19.28
N GLU A 795 38.00 53.67 -19.09
CA GLU A 795 39.23 54.30 -19.56
C GLU A 795 40.38 54.00 -18.59
N VAL A 796 41.37 53.21 -19.02
CA VAL A 796 42.55 52.91 -18.20
C VAL A 796 43.54 54.07 -18.33
N THR A 797 43.55 55.01 -17.39
CA THR A 797 44.61 56.00 -17.29
C THR A 797 45.86 55.36 -16.67
N THR A 798 46.76 54.87 -17.52
CA THR A 798 48.12 54.48 -17.13
C THR A 798 48.91 55.71 -16.67
N ILE A 799 49.12 55.85 -15.36
CA ILE A 799 50.21 56.68 -14.83
C ILE A 799 51.32 55.73 -14.39
N THR A 800 52.34 55.63 -15.23
CA THR A 800 53.61 54.99 -14.93
C THR A 800 54.36 55.86 -13.92
N THR A 801 54.59 55.37 -12.71
CA THR A 801 55.67 55.90 -11.87
C THR A 801 56.43 54.72 -11.27
N THR A 802 57.64 54.55 -11.80
CA THR A 802 58.66 53.60 -11.37
C THR A 802 59.19 54.06 -10.01
N THR A 803 59.02 53.27 -8.96
CA THR A 803 59.88 53.35 -7.78
C THR A 803 60.12 51.95 -7.22
N THR A 804 61.37 51.53 -7.34
CA THR A 804 61.91 50.28 -6.79
C THR A 804 62.15 50.50 -5.30
N THR A 805 61.33 49.86 -4.46
CA THR A 805 61.64 49.63 -3.04
C THR A 805 61.12 48.26 -2.64
N THR A 806 62.06 47.37 -2.32
CA THR A 806 61.82 46.12 -1.59
C THR A 806 61.28 46.45 -0.20
N ILE A 807 60.00 46.20 0.02
CA ILE A 807 59.37 46.10 1.34
C ILE A 807 58.49 44.84 1.28
N GLU A 808 58.67 43.96 2.25
CA GLU A 808 57.79 42.82 2.49
C GLU A 808 56.38 43.32 2.80
N GLU A 809 55.54 43.44 1.77
CA GLU A 809 54.13 43.75 1.96
C GLU A 809 53.38 42.48 2.38
N LYS A 810 53.30 42.33 3.70
CA LYS A 810 52.33 41.48 4.39
C LYS A 810 50.93 41.93 3.94
N TYR A 811 50.37 41.23 2.95
CA TYR A 811 49.04 41.50 2.42
C TYR A 811 47.99 41.45 3.56
N ARG A 812 47.49 42.62 3.97
CA ARG A 812 46.28 42.76 4.77
C ARG A 812 45.11 42.87 3.80
N VAL A 813 44.41 41.76 3.58
CA VAL A 813 43.14 41.75 2.85
C VAL A 813 42.13 42.57 3.68
N VAL A 814 41.83 43.78 3.23
CA VAL A 814 40.62 44.49 3.68
C VAL A 814 39.44 43.70 3.12
N ALA A 815 38.72 43.05 4.03
CA ALA A 815 37.50 42.32 3.74
C ALA A 815 36.50 43.22 2.99
N PRO A 816 35.87 42.76 1.90
CA PRO A 816 34.57 43.28 1.54
C PRO A 816 33.61 42.90 2.66
N GLU A 817 32.78 43.83 3.13
CA GLU A 817 31.75 43.62 4.15
C GLU A 817 31.01 42.29 3.91
N THR A 818 31.42 41.25 4.62
CA THR A 818 30.79 39.95 4.61
C THR A 818 29.68 39.99 5.65
N MET A 819 28.43 40.01 5.18
CA MET A 819 27.36 39.35 5.91
C MET A 819 27.63 37.84 5.81
N GLN A 820 28.22 37.26 6.85
CA GLN A 820 28.15 35.82 7.02
C GLN A 820 28.01 35.44 8.49
N GLU A 821 27.08 34.51 8.66
CA GLU A 821 26.64 33.85 9.87
C GLU A 821 27.79 33.30 10.69
N VAL A 822 27.68 33.41 12.03
CA VAL A 822 28.38 32.51 12.94
C VAL A 822 27.34 31.83 13.82
N PHE A 823 27.12 30.55 13.51
CA PHE A 823 26.53 29.56 14.40
C PHE A 823 27.49 29.30 15.57
N MET A 824 27.02 29.44 16.81
CA MET A 824 27.40 28.53 17.90
C MET A 824 26.22 28.27 18.83
N SER A 825 26.00 26.97 19.01
CA SER A 825 25.07 26.21 19.84
C SER A 825 24.91 26.68 21.28
N ASP A 826 23.67 26.64 21.78
CA ASP A 826 23.37 25.90 23.02
C ASP A 826 22.01 25.17 22.94
N SER A 827 22.07 23.85 23.18
CA SER A 827 21.06 22.85 23.62
C SER A 827 19.63 23.34 23.96
N GLU A 828 18.51 22.68 23.61
CA GLU A 828 18.09 21.30 23.94
C GLU A 828 17.03 20.72 22.95
N GLU A 829 16.78 19.43 23.17
CA GLU A 829 15.93 18.41 22.55
C GLU A 829 14.47 18.69 22.10
N GLU A 830 14.06 17.80 21.18
CA GLU A 830 12.72 17.20 20.98
C GLU A 830 11.54 18.01 20.41
N GLY A 831 11.03 17.50 19.29
CA GLY A 831 9.61 17.57 18.91
C GLY A 831 9.30 18.57 17.80
N GLY A 832 8.71 18.09 16.70
CA GLY A 832 8.28 18.95 15.60
C GLY A 832 7.29 20.02 16.07
N GLU A 833 7.71 21.28 15.99
CA GLU A 833 6.92 22.45 16.37
C GLU A 833 6.63 23.35 15.16
N ASP A 834 5.35 23.54 14.83
CA ASP A 834 4.90 24.82 14.27
C ASP A 834 4.82 25.80 15.45
N THR A 835 5.90 26.57 15.65
CA THR A 835 5.93 27.63 16.65
C THR A 835 5.11 28.80 16.12
N LEU A 836 3.97 29.05 16.79
CA LEU A 836 3.09 30.20 16.56
C LEU A 836 3.85 31.48 16.90
N LEU A 837 4.52 32.04 15.89
CA LEU A 837 5.29 33.29 15.95
C LEU A 837 6.51 33.22 16.88
N ASN A 838 7.48 32.34 16.56
CA ASN A 838 8.85 32.50 17.05
C ASN A 838 9.80 32.82 15.88
N GLU A 839 10.82 33.59 16.23
CA GLU A 839 11.87 34.19 15.41
C GLU A 839 12.50 33.19 14.43
N GLN A 840 11.99 33.13 13.20
CA GLN A 840 12.92 33.12 12.07
C GLN A 840 13.61 34.48 12.13
N PRO A 841 14.95 34.58 12.14
CA PRO A 841 15.62 35.87 12.14
C PRO A 841 15.08 36.62 10.94
N TYR A 842 14.28 37.64 11.23
CA TYR A 842 13.74 38.50 10.22
C TYR A 842 14.94 39.10 9.49
N HIS A 843 15.15 38.71 8.24
CA HIS A 843 16.30 39.18 7.46
C HIS A 843 16.05 40.64 7.05
N TYR A 844 16.20 41.54 8.01
CA TYR A 844 16.12 42.99 7.85
C TYR A 844 17.45 43.55 8.33
N LEU A 845 18.09 44.41 7.53
CA LEU A 845 19.27 45.16 8.02
C LEU A 845 18.87 45.99 9.26
N THR A 846 19.47 45.73 10.42
CA THR A 846 19.22 46.47 11.65
C THR A 846 20.24 47.59 11.87
N VAL A 847 19.91 48.55 12.74
CA VAL A 847 20.72 49.76 12.98
C VAL A 847 21.95 49.48 13.86
N ASP A 848 21.90 48.45 14.72
CA ASP A 848 23.04 48.06 15.57
C ASP A 848 24.15 47.37 14.75
N GLU A 849 23.79 46.72 13.65
CA GLU A 849 24.73 46.14 12.67
C GLU A 849 25.41 47.21 11.79
N MET A 850 24.85 48.42 11.71
CA MET A 850 25.45 49.54 10.96
C MET A 850 26.47 50.36 11.80
N LYS A 851 26.59 50.12 13.11
CA LYS A 851 27.40 50.96 14.02
C LYS A 851 28.70 50.32 14.53
N SER A 852 28.92 49.02 14.41
CA SER A 852 30.11 48.35 14.97
C SER A 852 31.35 48.33 14.05
N LEU A 853 31.40 49.21 13.05
CA LEU A 853 32.42 49.26 12.00
C LEU A 853 33.70 50.00 12.44
N GLY A 854 34.40 49.52 13.48
CA GLY A 854 35.56 50.27 13.98
C GLY A 854 36.61 49.59 14.84
N ASP A 855 36.67 48.25 14.95
CA ASP A 855 37.79 47.63 15.69
C ASP A 855 38.28 46.31 15.07
N ASP A 856 39.60 46.20 15.01
CA ASP A 856 40.42 45.31 14.19
C ASP A 856 41.25 44.40 15.11
N SER A 857 40.87 43.12 15.31
CA SER A 857 41.87 42.09 15.64
C SER A 857 41.38 40.62 15.57
N LEU A 858 42.02 39.87 14.64
CA LEU A 858 42.34 38.42 14.65
C LEU A 858 41.20 37.40 14.34
N PRO A 859 41.51 36.11 14.07
CA PRO A 859 41.68 35.55 12.71
C PRO A 859 40.64 34.46 12.36
N ILE A 860 40.48 34.18 11.07
CA ILE A 860 39.49 33.26 10.50
C ILE A 860 39.93 31.79 10.60
N ASP A 861 39.00 30.92 11.03
CA ASP A 861 39.02 29.46 10.85
C ASP A 861 38.03 29.07 9.73
N VAL A 862 38.49 28.21 8.84
CA VAL A 862 37.86 27.81 7.57
C VAL A 862 37.27 26.41 7.69
N THR A 863 36.24 26.25 8.52
CA THR A 863 35.41 25.04 8.51
C THR A 863 33.98 25.35 8.93
N GLN A 864 33.06 25.52 7.97
CA GLN A 864 31.68 24.99 7.99
C GLN A 864 30.81 25.58 6.87
N ASP A 865 30.44 24.72 5.91
CA ASP A 865 29.32 24.90 5.00
C ASP A 865 28.04 24.47 5.72
N ASP A 866 27.01 25.34 5.73
CA ASP A 866 25.65 24.91 6.00
C ASP A 866 24.67 25.32 4.89
N ARG A 867 23.68 24.44 4.72
CA ARG A 867 22.78 24.32 3.58
C ARG A 867 21.48 25.09 3.85
N HIS A 868 20.87 25.67 2.82
CA HIS A 868 19.43 25.96 2.81
C HIS A 868 18.77 25.50 1.50
N ASP A 869 17.81 24.58 1.63
CA ASP A 869 16.97 23.93 0.60
C ASP A 869 15.56 24.54 0.75
N SER A 870 15.11 25.38 -0.19
CA SER A 870 13.75 25.94 -0.23
C SER A 870 12.83 25.10 -1.12
N ASN A 871 11.78 24.54 -0.52
CA ASN A 871 10.70 23.84 -1.21
C ASN A 871 9.63 24.83 -1.69
N ARG A 872 9.17 24.70 -2.93
CA ARG A 872 7.81 25.06 -3.36
C ARG A 872 7.22 23.91 -4.19
N ASP A 873 6.00 23.52 -3.84
CA ASP A 873 5.13 22.68 -4.66
C ASP A 873 3.75 23.34 -4.68
N LEU A 874 3.15 23.40 -5.88
CA LEU A 874 1.75 23.11 -6.24
C LEU A 874 1.22 24.07 -7.31
N VAL A 875 0.98 23.58 -8.54
CA VAL A 875 -0.29 23.75 -9.31
C VAL A 875 -0.43 22.58 -10.31
N SER A 876 -1.67 22.15 -10.55
CA SER A 876 -2.15 21.30 -11.65
C SER A 876 -3.51 21.85 -12.11
N PRO A 877 -4.14 21.41 -13.23
CA PRO A 877 -3.61 20.98 -14.53
C PRO A 877 -4.45 21.55 -15.70
N GLN A 878 -3.88 22.28 -16.68
CA GLN A 878 -4.51 22.49 -18.01
C GLN A 878 -3.63 23.34 -18.93
N HIS A 879 -2.95 22.69 -19.89
CA HIS A 879 -2.80 23.10 -21.30
C HIS A 879 -1.62 22.38 -21.93
N VAL A 880 -1.92 21.59 -22.97
CA VAL A 880 -0.96 21.05 -23.93
C VAL A 880 -0.92 22.02 -25.11
N LYS A 881 0.21 22.69 -25.35
CA LYS A 881 0.87 22.80 -26.67
C LYS A 881 2.10 23.71 -26.67
N GLU A 882 3.16 23.15 -27.23
CA GLU A 882 4.18 23.75 -28.10
C GLU A 882 4.76 25.13 -27.72
N LEU A 883 6.03 25.11 -27.32
CA LEU A 883 7.13 25.84 -27.97
C LEU A 883 8.41 25.53 -27.19
N TYR A 884 9.41 24.91 -27.82
CA TYR A 884 10.83 25.26 -27.67
C TYR A 884 11.67 24.35 -28.55
N THR A 885 12.21 24.94 -29.61
CA THR A 885 13.30 24.37 -30.40
C THR A 885 14.59 25.10 -30.01
N ALA A 886 15.61 24.30 -29.71
CA ALA A 886 17.05 24.58 -29.83
C ALA A 886 17.73 25.56 -28.86
N GLN A 887 18.39 24.99 -27.85
CA GLN A 887 19.82 25.24 -27.58
C GLN A 887 20.45 23.91 -27.13
N LEU A 888 21.14 23.25 -28.07
CA LEU A 888 21.85 21.99 -27.91
C LEU A 888 23.28 22.27 -27.45
N ASN A 889 23.58 22.03 -26.18
CA ASN A 889 24.93 21.78 -25.70
C ASN A 889 24.91 20.52 -24.81
N TYR A 890 25.68 19.52 -25.26
CA TYR A 890 26.19 18.32 -24.57
C TYR A 890 25.62 18.00 -23.18
N ALA A 891 24.59 17.15 -23.12
CA ALA A 891 24.12 16.53 -21.87
C ALA A 891 24.24 15.00 -21.95
N SER A 892 25.03 14.43 -21.03
CA SER A 892 24.93 13.04 -20.58
C SER A 892 23.51 12.80 -20.04
N ASP A 893 22.85 11.75 -20.54
CA ASP A 893 21.52 11.23 -20.16
C ASP A 893 20.54 12.19 -19.47
N ASN A 894 19.49 12.59 -20.21
CA ASN A 894 18.36 13.41 -19.76
C ASN A 894 17.59 12.83 -18.55
N VAL A 895 18.15 12.90 -17.34
CA VAL A 895 17.39 12.70 -16.11
C VAL A 895 17.92 13.62 -15.02
N ASP A 896 17.06 14.53 -14.63
CA ASP A 896 17.18 15.22 -13.36
C ASP A 896 16.92 14.24 -12.20
N ILE A 897 17.99 13.75 -11.54
CA ILE A 897 17.91 12.86 -10.36
C ILE A 897 17.25 13.59 -9.16
N SER A 898 17.04 14.91 -9.26
CA SER A 898 16.25 15.68 -8.31
C SER A 898 14.73 15.58 -8.57
N ARG A 899 14.27 15.18 -9.77
CA ARG A 899 12.85 14.93 -10.08
C ARG A 899 12.32 13.61 -9.51
N HIS A 900 11.02 13.58 -9.20
CA HIS A 900 10.31 12.40 -8.73
C HIS A 900 10.03 11.40 -9.88
N PRO A 901 10.12 10.08 -9.65
CA PRO A 901 9.85 9.07 -10.68
C PRO A 901 8.42 9.13 -11.20
N VAL A 902 8.26 9.08 -12.52
CA VAL A 902 6.98 9.29 -13.23
C VAL A 902 5.92 8.22 -12.93
N ASN A 903 6.33 7.05 -12.41
CA ASN A 903 5.45 5.89 -12.22
C ASN A 903 5.20 5.48 -10.76
N VAL A 904 5.48 6.36 -9.79
CA VAL A 904 5.08 6.11 -8.40
C VAL A 904 4.45 7.40 -7.87
N GLY A 905 3.15 7.36 -7.57
CA GLY A 905 2.32 8.55 -7.29
C GLY A 905 2.90 9.54 -6.27
N LYS A 906 2.34 10.77 -6.22
CA LYS A 906 2.81 11.90 -5.39
C LYS A 906 3.23 11.46 -3.96
N LEU A 907 4.53 11.52 -3.68
CA LEU A 907 5.14 11.27 -2.38
C LEU A 907 5.02 12.51 -1.48
N LYS A 908 4.37 12.39 -0.32
CA LYS A 908 4.17 13.49 0.66
C LYS A 908 5.34 13.72 1.66
N TRP A 909 6.47 13.00 1.56
CA TRP A 909 7.50 12.99 2.61
C TRP A 909 8.92 13.21 2.06
N LYS A 910 9.68 14.15 2.66
CA LYS A 910 11.04 14.56 2.22
C LYS A 910 12.18 13.59 2.57
N ASN A 911 11.96 12.59 3.45
CA ASN A 911 13.01 11.66 3.89
C ASN A 911 12.68 10.22 3.49
N PHE A 912 13.54 9.60 2.67
CA PHE A 912 13.44 8.19 2.30
C PHE A 912 14.21 7.34 3.32
N LEU A 913 13.47 6.54 4.10
CA LEU A 913 14.02 5.52 5.00
C LEU A 913 13.13 4.26 4.96
N VAL A 914 13.68 3.17 4.42
CA VAL A 914 13.18 1.81 4.69
C VAL A 914 13.80 1.38 6.02
N SER A 915 12.99 1.06 7.02
CA SER A 915 13.47 0.49 8.30
C SER A 915 12.53 -0.62 8.74
N PHE A 916 13.08 -1.81 8.97
CA PHE A 916 12.33 -2.98 9.45
C PHE A 916 13.26 -3.92 10.23
N LEU A 917 12.67 -4.71 11.12
CA LEU A 917 13.39 -5.75 11.85
C LEU A 917 13.38 -7.04 11.03
N VAL A 918 14.53 -7.71 10.97
CA VAL A 918 14.68 -9.03 10.36
C VAL A 918 14.89 -10.04 11.49
N ASP A 919 14.02 -11.06 11.58
CA ASP A 919 14.17 -12.16 12.52
C ASP A 919 15.20 -13.18 11.99
N ALA A 920 16.08 -13.66 12.87
CA ALA A 920 17.02 -14.73 12.56
C ALA A 920 16.35 -16.11 12.41
N ARG A 921 15.13 -16.29 12.92
CA ARG A 921 14.51 -17.61 13.15
C ARG A 921 13.52 -18.10 12.07
N GLY A 922 13.17 -17.28 11.06
CA GLY A 922 12.56 -17.75 9.81
C GLY A 922 11.38 -16.91 9.28
N GLY A 923 11.43 -16.59 7.99
CA GLY A 923 10.44 -15.82 7.22
C GLY A 923 11.14 -14.91 6.20
N ALA A 924 10.64 -14.78 4.97
CA ALA A 924 11.18 -13.82 4.01
C ALA A 924 10.75 -12.42 4.43
N MET A 925 11.70 -11.55 4.77
CA MET A 925 11.40 -10.22 5.29
C MET A 925 11.58 -9.17 4.21
N ARG A 926 10.51 -8.40 3.96
CA ARG A 926 10.49 -7.36 2.93
C ARG A 926 10.29 -5.97 3.56
N GLY A 927 11.25 -5.09 3.34
CA GLY A 927 11.09 -3.66 3.55
C GLY A 927 10.74 -2.96 2.25
N CYS A 928 9.60 -2.26 2.20
CA CYS A 928 9.20 -1.45 1.05
C CYS A 928 8.66 -0.09 1.53
N ARG A 929 8.98 0.97 0.79
CA ARG A 929 8.36 2.30 0.91
C ARG A 929 7.88 2.74 -0.48
N HIS A 930 6.98 3.70 -0.53
CA HIS A 930 6.36 4.23 -1.76
C HIS A 930 7.34 4.85 -2.78
N SER A 931 8.67 4.80 -2.57
CA SER A 931 9.70 5.30 -3.50
C SER A 931 10.22 4.25 -4.49
N GLY A 932 9.78 2.99 -4.37
CA GLY A 932 10.13 1.90 -5.28
C GLY A 932 11.38 1.09 -4.93
N VAL A 933 12.17 1.50 -3.92
CA VAL A 933 13.29 0.68 -3.42
C VAL A 933 12.77 -0.43 -2.50
N ARG A 934 13.29 -1.65 -2.69
CA ARG A 934 12.89 -2.83 -1.94
C ARG A 934 14.10 -3.59 -1.41
N VAL A 935 14.07 -3.97 -0.14
CA VAL A 935 15.07 -4.88 0.45
C VAL A 935 14.37 -6.19 0.81
N ILE A 936 14.91 -7.30 0.32
CA ILE A 936 14.37 -8.66 0.49
C ILE A 936 15.45 -9.50 1.16
N VAL A 937 15.22 -9.89 2.41
CA VAL A 937 16.09 -10.83 3.13
C VAL A 937 15.41 -12.20 3.13
N PRO A 938 15.98 -13.22 2.48
CA PRO A 938 15.39 -14.55 2.44
C PRO A 938 15.34 -15.22 3.82
N PRO A 939 14.46 -16.23 4.01
CA PRO A 939 14.31 -16.91 5.29
C PRO A 939 15.64 -17.49 5.79
N ARG A 940 15.93 -17.33 7.09
CA ARG A 940 17.12 -17.89 7.76
C ARG A 940 18.47 -17.38 7.22
N LYS A 941 18.50 -16.26 6.49
CA LYS A 941 19.76 -15.65 6.02
C LYS A 941 20.32 -14.56 6.96
N ALA A 942 19.56 -14.11 7.96
CA ALA A 942 20.09 -13.23 9.00
C ALA A 942 20.70 -14.07 10.15
N PRO A 943 21.95 -13.83 10.58
CA PRO A 943 22.59 -14.62 11.63
C PRO A 943 22.04 -14.32 13.03
N GLN A 944 21.48 -13.13 13.23
CA GLN A 944 20.86 -12.66 14.48
C GLN A 944 19.78 -11.63 14.16
N PRO A 945 18.83 -11.37 15.07
CA PRO A 945 17.84 -10.32 14.86
C PRO A 945 18.51 -8.98 14.60
N LEU A 946 18.24 -8.36 13.45
CA LEU A 946 18.91 -7.13 13.03
C LEU A 946 17.90 -6.14 12.42
N ARG A 947 18.08 -4.85 12.72
CA ARG A 947 17.28 -3.77 12.13
C ARG A 947 17.95 -3.31 10.84
N VAL A 948 17.33 -3.64 9.70
CA VAL A 948 17.77 -3.16 8.39
C VAL A 948 17.29 -1.74 8.19
N THR A 949 18.20 -0.84 7.83
CA THR A 949 17.90 0.53 7.39
C THR A 949 18.46 0.79 6.01
N CYS A 950 17.70 1.48 5.15
CA CYS A 950 18.15 1.90 3.83
C CYS A 950 17.61 3.30 3.51
N ARG A 951 18.50 4.25 3.18
CA ARG A 951 18.16 5.64 2.84
C ARG A 951 18.91 6.14 1.60
N TYR A 952 18.39 7.21 1.00
CA TYR A 952 18.92 7.82 -0.23
C TYR A 952 19.66 9.09 0.15
N LEU A 953 20.85 9.27 -0.39
CA LEU A 953 21.70 10.42 -0.21
C LEU A 953 21.94 11.13 -1.54
N LYS A 954 21.99 12.46 -1.49
CA LYS A 954 22.51 13.28 -2.60
C LYS A 954 24.03 13.09 -2.65
N ARG A 955 24.63 13.07 -3.85
CA ARG A 955 26.09 12.92 -4.05
C ARG A 955 26.87 13.96 -3.25
N ASP A 956 26.38 15.19 -3.20
CA ASP A 956 27.05 16.34 -2.56
C ASP A 956 27.00 16.29 -1.02
N LYS A 957 26.30 15.29 -0.44
CA LYS A 957 26.27 15.08 1.00
C LYS A 957 27.33 14.08 1.50
N LEU A 958 28.12 13.48 0.59
CA LEU A 958 29.20 12.56 0.95
C LEU A 958 30.55 13.26 0.92
N SER A 959 31.36 13.07 1.95
CA SER A 959 32.74 13.55 2.00
C SER A 959 33.60 12.94 0.87
N HIS A 960 33.33 11.68 0.51
CA HIS A 960 34.02 10.95 -0.56
C HIS A 960 33.00 10.34 -1.55
N PRO A 961 32.50 11.13 -2.51
CA PRO A 961 31.53 10.64 -3.49
C PRO A 961 32.18 9.62 -4.46
N PRO A 962 31.38 8.77 -5.15
CA PRO A 962 31.92 7.80 -6.10
C PRO A 962 32.70 8.52 -7.22
N PRO A 963 33.91 8.04 -7.57
CA PRO A 963 34.73 8.64 -8.61
C PRO A 963 34.16 8.27 -9.98
N LEU A 964 33.45 9.20 -10.62
CA LEU A 964 32.86 9.01 -11.95
C LEU A 964 33.82 9.52 -13.03
N MET A 965 34.09 8.71 -14.04
CA MET A 965 34.90 9.08 -15.21
C MET A 965 34.08 9.76 -16.32
N GLU A 966 34.76 10.32 -17.33
CA GLU A 966 34.12 10.94 -18.49
C GLU A 966 33.25 9.91 -19.23
N GLY A 967 31.93 10.12 -19.26
CA GLY A 967 30.96 9.16 -19.80
C GLY A 967 30.30 8.23 -18.78
N GLU A 968 30.52 8.46 -17.48
CA GLU A 968 29.78 7.81 -16.38
C GLU A 968 28.84 8.80 -15.70
N ALA A 969 27.66 8.33 -15.28
CA ALA A 969 26.69 9.14 -14.55
C ALA A 969 25.93 8.29 -13.53
N LEU A 970 25.53 8.89 -12.40
CA LEU A 970 24.64 8.22 -11.45
C LEU A 970 23.29 7.94 -12.12
N ALA A 971 22.87 6.67 -12.10
CA ALA A 971 21.57 6.26 -12.59
C ALA A 971 20.50 6.33 -11.48
N SER A 972 20.89 6.39 -10.20
CA SER A 972 20.00 6.64 -9.05
C SER A 972 20.73 7.44 -7.95
N ARG A 973 20.00 7.92 -6.93
CA ARG A 973 20.62 8.50 -5.72
C ARG A 973 21.41 7.43 -4.98
N ILE A 974 22.43 7.83 -4.21
CA ILE A 974 23.30 6.89 -3.49
C ILE A 974 22.51 6.26 -2.33
N LEU A 975 22.61 4.95 -2.18
CA LEU A 975 21.96 4.21 -1.10
C LEU A 975 22.92 4.07 0.07
N GLU A 976 22.50 4.47 1.27
CA GLU A 976 23.17 4.14 2.52
C GLU A 976 22.43 3.00 3.21
N LEU A 977 23.18 1.99 3.66
CA LEU A 977 22.65 0.82 4.33
C LEU A 977 23.12 0.75 5.79
N GLY A 978 22.26 0.21 6.64
CA GLY A 978 22.57 -0.10 8.03
C GLY A 978 21.98 -1.45 8.45
N PRO A 979 22.66 -2.20 9.34
CA PRO A 979 23.94 -1.86 9.98
C PRO A 979 25.13 -2.07 9.03
N VAL A 980 26.09 -1.14 9.01
CA VAL A 980 27.29 -1.24 8.17
C VAL A 980 28.13 -2.45 8.59
N GLY A 981 28.53 -3.28 7.63
CA GLY A 981 29.30 -4.51 7.88
C GLY A 981 28.46 -5.69 8.36
N ALA A 982 27.12 -5.58 8.38
CA ALA A 982 26.25 -6.71 8.69
C ALA A 982 26.45 -7.84 7.66
N LYS A 983 26.79 -9.04 8.14
CA LYS A 983 26.97 -10.23 7.31
C LYS A 983 25.72 -11.09 7.32
N PHE A 984 25.35 -11.64 6.17
CA PHE A 984 24.24 -12.57 6.01
C PHE A 984 24.78 -13.99 5.73
N LEU A 985 24.01 -15.00 6.14
CA LEU A 985 24.31 -16.42 5.93
C LEU A 985 24.08 -16.85 4.46
N GLY A 986 23.59 -15.95 3.61
CA GLY A 986 23.43 -16.13 2.17
C GLY A 986 23.01 -14.81 1.50
N PRO A 987 22.78 -14.82 0.18
CA PRO A 987 22.54 -13.60 -0.58
C PRO A 987 21.20 -12.94 -0.24
N VAL A 988 21.21 -11.61 -0.24
CA VAL A 988 20.09 -10.69 -0.01
C VAL A 988 19.90 -9.84 -1.26
N ILE A 989 18.65 -9.52 -1.61
CA ILE A 989 18.32 -8.72 -2.79
C ILE A 989 17.94 -7.29 -2.38
N ILE A 990 18.52 -6.32 -3.08
CA ILE A 990 18.14 -4.91 -3.01
C ILE A 990 17.69 -4.48 -4.42
N GLU A 991 16.42 -4.16 -4.58
CA GLU A 991 15.87 -3.64 -5.83
C GLU A 991 15.88 -2.11 -5.80
N VAL A 992 16.49 -1.52 -6.82
CA VAL A 992 16.73 -0.08 -6.93
C VAL A 992 16.19 0.42 -8.26
N PRO A 993 15.14 1.27 -8.26
CA PRO A 993 14.70 1.92 -9.48
C PRO A 993 15.76 2.92 -9.94
N HIS A 994 16.08 2.91 -11.22
CA HIS A 994 17.05 3.80 -11.82
C HIS A 994 16.46 4.59 -12.97
N PHE A 995 17.13 5.68 -13.31
CA PHE A 995 16.72 6.59 -14.36
C PHE A 995 17.63 6.50 -15.59
N GLY A 996 18.78 5.84 -15.49
CA GLY A 996 19.71 5.66 -16.60
C GLY A 996 19.03 5.16 -17.88
N SER A 997 19.25 5.86 -19.00
CA SER A 997 18.75 5.45 -20.31
C SER A 997 19.78 4.56 -20.99
N LEU A 998 19.50 3.27 -21.11
CA LEU A 998 20.45 2.29 -21.65
C LEU A 998 20.67 2.37 -23.17
N ARG A 999 19.92 3.22 -23.88
CA ARG A 999 20.02 3.46 -25.34
C ARG A 999 20.36 2.20 -26.15
N GLY A 1000 19.59 1.12 -25.95
CA GLY A 1000 19.86 -0.18 -26.60
C GLY A 1000 21.02 -0.94 -25.93
N ARG A 1001 22.08 -1.26 -26.70
CA ARG A 1001 23.29 -1.95 -26.20
C ARG A 1001 24.47 -1.01 -25.88
N GLU A 1002 24.30 0.29 -26.06
CA GLU A 1002 25.40 1.29 -25.99
C GLU A 1002 25.91 1.56 -24.57
N ARG A 1003 25.03 1.46 -23.57
CA ARG A 1003 25.36 1.73 -22.16
C ARG A 1003 24.96 0.56 -21.27
N GLU A 1004 25.66 0.39 -20.17
CA GLU A 1004 25.39 -0.64 -19.16
C GLU A 1004 25.24 -0.02 -17.76
N ILE A 1005 24.51 -0.70 -16.88
CA ILE A 1005 24.46 -0.37 -15.46
C ILE A 1005 25.55 -1.12 -14.71
N VAL A 1006 26.25 -0.42 -13.83
CA VAL A 1006 27.26 -0.95 -12.93
C VAL A 1006 26.94 -0.52 -11.51
N ILE A 1007 27.22 -1.41 -10.56
CA ILE A 1007 27.02 -1.14 -9.14
C ILE A 1007 28.39 -0.89 -8.51
N LEU A 1008 28.57 0.29 -7.92
CA LEU A 1008 29.73 0.59 -7.08
C LEU A 1008 29.34 0.42 -5.61
N ARG A 1009 30.25 -0.13 -4.81
CA ARG A 1009 30.12 -0.28 -3.36
C ARG A 1009 31.23 0.43 -2.62
N SER A 1010 30.92 0.98 -1.45
CA SER A 1010 31.89 1.54 -0.49
C SER A 1010 31.62 0.96 0.90
N ASP A 1011 32.58 0.21 1.42
CA ASP A 1011 32.42 -0.50 2.70
C ASP A 1011 32.66 0.42 3.90
N ASN A 1012 33.51 1.43 3.74
CA ASN A 1012 33.95 2.35 4.80
C ASN A 1012 33.58 3.83 4.53
N GLY A 1013 32.91 4.13 3.43
CA GLY A 1013 32.52 5.49 3.05
C GLY A 1013 33.64 6.35 2.44
N GLU A 1014 34.86 5.83 2.35
CA GLU A 1014 36.03 6.58 1.84
C GLU A 1014 36.47 6.08 0.46
N THR A 1015 36.44 4.75 0.25
CA THR A 1015 36.90 4.12 -1.00
C THR A 1015 35.77 3.42 -1.74
N TRP A 1016 35.81 3.47 -3.07
CA TRP A 1016 34.79 2.87 -3.94
C TRP A 1016 35.39 1.79 -4.83
N ARG A 1017 34.66 0.67 -4.98
CA ARG A 1017 35.02 -0.42 -5.89
C ARG A 1017 33.78 -0.97 -6.59
N GLU A 1018 33.97 -1.59 -7.74
CA GLU A 1018 32.89 -2.28 -8.46
C GLU A 1018 32.40 -3.50 -7.65
N HIS A 1019 31.09 -3.64 -7.50
CA HIS A 1019 30.49 -4.76 -6.79
C HIS A 1019 30.53 -6.00 -7.68
N THR A 1020 31.33 -6.99 -7.30
CA THR A 1020 31.70 -8.12 -8.16
C THR A 1020 30.71 -9.29 -8.16
N VAL A 1021 29.63 -9.22 -7.37
CA VAL A 1021 28.61 -10.27 -7.35
C VAL A 1021 27.62 -9.99 -8.48
N GLU A 1022 27.76 -10.70 -9.59
CA GLU A 1022 26.82 -10.61 -10.71
C GLU A 1022 25.47 -11.20 -10.28
N ALA A 1023 24.42 -10.40 -10.37
CA ALA A 1023 23.05 -10.84 -10.18
C ALA A 1023 22.57 -11.56 -11.46
N SER A 1024 23.06 -12.78 -11.71
CA SER A 1024 22.55 -13.60 -12.82
C SER A 1024 21.05 -13.82 -12.65
N GLU A 1025 20.30 -13.86 -13.76
CA GLU A 1025 18.85 -14.04 -13.70
C GLU A 1025 18.47 -15.31 -12.93
N ASP A 1026 19.25 -16.38 -13.09
CA ASP A 1026 19.10 -17.64 -12.36
C ASP A 1026 19.32 -17.48 -10.84
N ALA A 1027 20.38 -16.79 -10.41
CA ALA A 1027 20.65 -16.59 -8.98
C ALA A 1027 19.62 -15.69 -8.30
N VAL A 1028 19.10 -14.70 -9.03
CA VAL A 1028 17.99 -13.86 -8.55
C VAL A 1028 16.70 -14.67 -8.47
N HIS A 1029 16.42 -15.52 -9.47
CA HIS A 1029 15.24 -16.37 -9.51
C HIS A 1029 15.26 -17.41 -8.38
N ASP A 1030 16.41 -18.02 -8.09
CA ASP A 1030 16.59 -18.96 -6.98
C ASP A 1030 16.30 -18.29 -5.62
N VAL A 1031 16.85 -17.09 -5.39
CA VAL A 1031 16.65 -16.36 -4.14
C VAL A 1031 15.20 -15.86 -3.99
N LEU A 1032 14.56 -15.46 -5.09
CA LEU A 1032 13.14 -15.08 -5.09
C LEU A 1032 12.22 -16.29 -4.90
N ASN A 1033 12.53 -17.44 -5.48
CA ASN A 1033 11.81 -18.71 -5.28
C ASN A 1033 11.98 -19.27 -3.85
N GLU A 1034 13.14 -19.04 -3.21
CA GLU A 1034 13.33 -19.31 -1.78
C GLU A 1034 12.51 -18.38 -0.87
N SER A 1035 12.11 -17.21 -1.40
CA SER A 1035 11.47 -16.14 -0.62
C SER A 1035 9.95 -16.00 -0.84
N PHE A 1036 9.40 -16.43 -2.00
CA PHE A 1036 8.00 -16.19 -2.40
C PHE A 1036 7.36 -17.40 -3.11
N GLU A 1037 6.03 -17.54 -3.02
CA GLU A 1037 5.26 -18.56 -3.78
C GLU A 1037 5.00 -18.11 -5.24
N LYS A 1038 4.79 -19.04 -6.17
CA LYS A 1038 4.64 -18.79 -7.63
C LYS A 1038 3.63 -17.70 -8.01
N ASP A 1039 2.54 -17.57 -7.26
CA ASP A 1039 1.50 -16.56 -7.54
C ASP A 1039 1.93 -15.13 -7.15
N GLU A 1040 2.79 -14.97 -6.13
CA GLU A 1040 3.35 -13.67 -5.74
C GLU A 1040 4.50 -13.22 -6.67
N LEU A 1041 5.26 -14.18 -7.21
CA LEU A 1041 6.25 -13.96 -8.26
C LEU A 1041 5.62 -13.38 -9.53
N SER A 1042 4.42 -13.82 -9.89
CA SER A 1042 3.69 -13.26 -11.06
C SER A 1042 3.32 -11.78 -10.88
N GLN A 1043 3.01 -11.34 -9.66
CA GLN A 1043 2.73 -9.92 -9.35
C GLN A 1043 4.01 -9.06 -9.30
N LEU A 1044 5.15 -9.68 -9.00
CA LEU A 1044 6.49 -9.07 -9.06
C LEU A 1044 6.95 -8.84 -10.51
N GLU A 1045 6.64 -9.78 -11.42
CA GLU A 1045 6.98 -9.70 -12.85
C GLU A 1045 6.11 -8.68 -13.60
N VAL A 1046 4.86 -8.47 -13.20
CA VAL A 1046 3.93 -7.49 -13.85
C VAL A 1046 4.36 -6.02 -13.62
N CYS A 1047 5.26 -5.75 -12.67
CA CYS A 1047 5.82 -4.42 -12.41
C CYS A 1047 7.15 -4.13 -13.15
N ASP A 1048 7.51 -4.91 -14.16
CA ASP A 1048 8.76 -4.71 -14.89
C ASP A 1048 8.66 -3.54 -15.90
N SER A 1049 8.74 -2.32 -15.38
CA SER A 1049 8.88 -1.12 -16.19
C SER A 1049 10.34 -0.89 -16.63
N GLY A 1050 11.09 -1.94 -17.01
CA GLY A 1050 12.39 -1.87 -17.71
C GLY A 1050 13.49 -0.97 -17.11
N ARG A 1051 13.36 -0.55 -15.84
CA ARG A 1051 14.21 0.45 -15.18
C ARG A 1051 14.42 0.13 -13.69
N LEU A 1052 14.52 -1.15 -13.37
CA LEU A 1052 14.80 -1.67 -12.03
C LEU A 1052 16.13 -2.42 -12.05
N THR A 1053 17.07 -2.03 -11.19
CA THR A 1053 18.34 -2.75 -11.00
C THR A 1053 18.26 -3.58 -9.73
N ARG A 1054 18.59 -4.87 -9.81
CA ARG A 1054 18.66 -5.76 -8.64
C ARG A 1054 20.12 -5.95 -8.22
N ILE A 1055 20.42 -5.65 -6.96
CA ILE A 1055 21.73 -5.82 -6.34
C ILE A 1055 21.67 -7.05 -5.45
N LEU A 1056 22.53 -8.04 -5.71
CA LEU A 1056 22.67 -9.22 -4.88
C LEU A 1056 23.88 -9.05 -3.95
N THR A 1057 23.71 -9.15 -2.63
CA THR A 1057 24.82 -8.98 -1.69
C THR A 1057 24.72 -9.92 -0.49
N THR A 1058 25.85 -10.38 0.04
CA THR A 1058 25.93 -11.21 1.26
C THR A 1058 26.31 -10.40 2.49
N ASP A 1059 26.62 -9.11 2.31
CA ASP A 1059 26.95 -8.17 3.37
C ASP A 1059 26.44 -6.76 3.04
N PHE A 1060 26.25 -5.93 4.05
CA PHE A 1060 25.88 -4.52 3.86
C PHE A 1060 27.10 -3.60 3.88
N PRO A 1061 27.46 -2.99 2.73
CA PRO A 1061 28.42 -1.89 2.70
C PRO A 1061 27.77 -0.62 3.29
N GLN A 1062 28.59 0.40 3.58
CA GLN A 1062 28.06 1.70 3.98
C GLN A 1062 27.26 2.34 2.85
N TYR A 1063 27.76 2.26 1.60
CA TYR A 1063 27.09 2.84 0.44
C TYR A 1063 27.05 1.91 -0.79
N PHE A 1064 25.96 1.98 -1.55
CA PHE A 1064 25.85 1.52 -2.93
C PHE A 1064 25.52 2.68 -3.87
N ALA A 1065 26.13 2.71 -5.05
CA ALA A 1065 25.81 3.64 -6.12
C ALA A 1065 25.52 2.88 -7.42
N VAL A 1066 24.37 3.16 -8.04
CA VAL A 1066 24.02 2.62 -9.35
C VAL A 1066 24.48 3.62 -10.41
N VAL A 1067 25.40 3.21 -11.27
CA VAL A 1067 26.08 4.05 -12.26
C VAL A 1067 25.76 3.56 -13.68
N SER A 1068 25.40 4.47 -14.57
CA SER A 1068 25.32 4.22 -16.02
C SER A 1068 26.66 4.57 -16.66
N ARG A 1069 27.30 3.62 -17.33
CA ARG A 1069 28.55 3.83 -18.10
C ARG A 1069 28.40 3.37 -19.54
N VAL A 1070 29.30 3.82 -20.41
CA VAL A 1070 29.40 3.28 -21.78
C VAL A 1070 29.83 1.82 -21.71
N ARG A 1071 29.16 0.94 -22.45
CA ARG A 1071 29.43 -0.50 -22.43
C ARG A 1071 30.89 -0.78 -22.81
N GLN A 1072 31.58 -1.54 -21.97
CA GLN A 1072 33.00 -1.87 -22.14
C GLN A 1072 33.19 -3.39 -22.19
N GLU A 1073 33.82 -3.88 -23.25
CA GLU A 1073 34.19 -5.28 -23.40
C GLU A 1073 35.55 -5.52 -22.77
N VAL A 1074 35.64 -6.32 -21.71
CA VAL A 1074 36.90 -6.59 -21.00
C VAL A 1074 37.32 -8.04 -21.19
N HIS A 1075 38.46 -8.28 -21.84
CA HIS A 1075 39.03 -9.62 -22.04
C HIS A 1075 40.48 -9.69 -21.53
N ALA A 1076 40.86 -10.81 -20.94
CA ALA A 1076 42.22 -11.04 -20.46
C ALA A 1076 43.08 -11.66 -21.56
N ILE A 1077 44.01 -10.88 -22.14
CA ILE A 1077 44.84 -11.30 -23.27
C ILE A 1077 46.27 -11.53 -22.81
N GLY A 1078 46.81 -12.72 -23.08
CA GLY A 1078 48.16 -13.14 -22.73
C GLY A 1078 49.17 -13.04 -23.88
N PRO A 1079 50.39 -13.54 -23.67
CA PRO A 1079 51.45 -13.59 -24.70
C PRO A 1079 51.08 -14.39 -25.94
N GLU A 1080 50.13 -15.31 -25.82
CA GLU A 1080 49.52 -16.06 -26.91
C GLU A 1080 48.79 -15.17 -27.95
N GLY A 1081 48.49 -13.90 -27.64
CA GLY A 1081 47.69 -13.02 -28.49
C GLY A 1081 46.19 -13.29 -28.35
N GLY A 1082 45.37 -12.48 -29.01
CA GLY A 1082 43.91 -12.61 -28.91
C GLY A 1082 43.16 -11.46 -29.59
N MET A 1083 41.83 -11.57 -29.63
CA MET A 1083 40.96 -10.56 -30.25
C MET A 1083 39.83 -10.17 -29.29
N VAL A 1084 39.49 -8.89 -29.26
CA VAL A 1084 38.34 -8.35 -28.53
C VAL A 1084 37.42 -7.66 -29.53
N SER A 1085 36.19 -8.15 -29.69
CA SER A 1085 35.17 -7.56 -30.55
C SER A 1085 34.16 -6.76 -29.73
N SER A 1086 33.60 -5.70 -30.32
CA SER A 1086 32.52 -4.95 -29.67
C SER A 1086 31.15 -5.58 -29.96
N SER A 1087 30.38 -5.92 -28.94
CA SER A 1087 28.97 -6.36 -29.11
C SER A 1087 28.01 -5.26 -29.58
N VAL A 1088 28.38 -3.98 -29.46
CA VAL A 1088 27.60 -2.82 -29.91
C VAL A 1088 27.77 -2.60 -31.42
N VAL A 1089 28.99 -2.80 -31.91
CA VAL A 1089 29.34 -2.71 -33.34
C VAL A 1089 30.30 -3.86 -33.66
N PRO A 1090 29.80 -5.02 -34.12
CA PRO A 1090 30.61 -6.23 -34.32
C PRO A 1090 31.81 -6.09 -35.26
N GLN A 1091 31.77 -5.07 -36.13
CA GLN A 1091 32.82 -4.70 -37.07
C GLN A 1091 34.07 -4.13 -36.36
N VAL A 1092 33.92 -3.56 -35.16
CA VAL A 1092 35.05 -3.01 -34.39
C VAL A 1092 35.71 -4.12 -33.58
N GLN A 1093 36.97 -4.42 -33.91
CA GLN A 1093 37.77 -5.45 -33.28
C GLN A 1093 39.17 -4.92 -32.94
N ALA A 1094 39.62 -5.18 -31.71
CA ALA A 1094 41.01 -4.96 -31.31
C ALA A 1094 41.75 -6.29 -31.38
N VAL A 1095 42.74 -6.38 -32.29
CA VAL A 1095 43.54 -7.60 -32.52
C VAL A 1095 44.92 -7.44 -31.90
N PHE A 1096 45.31 -8.41 -31.08
CA PHE A 1096 46.60 -8.51 -30.41
C PHE A 1096 47.39 -9.67 -31.01
N PRO A 1097 48.43 -9.39 -31.83
CA PRO A 1097 49.29 -10.43 -32.38
C PRO A 1097 49.99 -11.24 -31.29
N GLN A 1098 50.34 -12.49 -31.58
CA GLN A 1098 51.12 -13.33 -30.69
C GLN A 1098 52.47 -12.66 -30.36
N GLY A 1099 52.83 -12.61 -29.08
CA GLY A 1099 54.02 -11.90 -28.57
C GLY A 1099 53.85 -10.40 -28.33
N ALA A 1100 52.71 -9.78 -28.68
CA ALA A 1100 52.48 -8.36 -28.44
C ALA A 1100 52.41 -8.00 -26.95
N LEU A 1101 52.00 -8.94 -26.10
CA LEU A 1101 51.88 -8.77 -24.66
C LEU A 1101 52.85 -9.71 -23.92
N THR A 1102 53.74 -9.16 -23.11
CA THR A 1102 54.67 -9.96 -22.27
C THR A 1102 54.04 -10.63 -21.04
N LYS A 1103 52.83 -10.21 -20.64
CA LYS A 1103 52.07 -10.74 -19.48
C LYS A 1103 50.59 -10.66 -19.81
N LYS A 1104 49.79 -11.54 -19.18
CA LYS A 1104 48.32 -11.52 -19.30
C LYS A 1104 47.76 -10.25 -18.64
N ILE A 1105 47.13 -9.38 -19.44
CA ILE A 1105 46.53 -8.13 -18.97
C ILE A 1105 45.05 -8.07 -19.38
N LYS A 1106 44.22 -7.39 -18.58
CA LYS A 1106 42.83 -7.09 -18.94
C LYS A 1106 42.82 -5.90 -19.90
N VAL A 1107 42.28 -6.10 -21.11
CA VAL A 1107 42.12 -5.07 -22.13
C VAL A 1107 40.64 -4.71 -22.22
N GLY A 1108 40.32 -3.42 -22.18
CA GLY A 1108 38.96 -2.91 -22.33
C GLY A 1108 38.74 -2.22 -23.68
N LEU A 1109 37.70 -2.61 -24.42
CA LEU A 1109 37.29 -1.96 -25.67
C LEU A 1109 35.97 -1.19 -25.45
N GLN A 1110 35.98 0.12 -25.73
CA GLN A 1110 34.80 0.99 -25.67
C GLN A 1110 34.53 1.64 -27.04
N VAL A 1111 33.27 1.67 -27.45
CA VAL A 1111 32.83 2.27 -28.73
C VAL A 1111 31.74 3.30 -28.48
N ASN A 1112 32.01 4.57 -28.83
CA ASN A 1112 31.04 5.67 -28.73
C ASN A 1112 30.47 6.02 -30.11
N LEU A 1113 29.14 6.01 -30.24
CA LEU A 1113 28.40 6.40 -31.44
C LEU A 1113 27.92 7.86 -31.33
N PHE A 1114 28.28 8.71 -32.30
CA PHE A 1114 27.80 10.10 -32.35
C PHE A 1114 26.78 10.30 -33.47
N LYS A 1115 25.72 11.07 -33.20
CA LYS A 1115 24.85 11.60 -34.27
C LYS A 1115 25.51 12.80 -34.94
N PRO A 1116 25.56 12.89 -36.28
CA PRO A 1116 26.09 14.07 -36.96
C PRO A 1116 25.20 15.30 -36.73
N ARG A 1117 25.81 16.48 -36.68
CA ARG A 1117 25.07 17.77 -36.63
C ARG A 1117 24.25 17.92 -37.92
N LYS A 1118 23.05 18.52 -37.81
CA LYS A 1118 22.12 18.73 -38.95
C LYS A 1118 22.86 19.39 -40.12
N GLY A 1119 22.88 18.71 -41.27
CA GLY A 1119 23.48 19.22 -42.52
C GLY A 1119 24.29 18.20 -43.34
N ILE A 1120 24.60 17.02 -42.79
CA ILE A 1120 25.34 15.97 -43.53
C ILE A 1120 24.41 14.77 -43.77
N THR A 1121 24.09 14.52 -45.03
CA THR A 1121 23.39 13.30 -45.46
C THR A 1121 24.37 12.17 -45.77
N SER A 1122 24.02 10.99 -45.24
CA SER A 1122 24.41 9.64 -45.67
C SER A 1122 25.61 8.95 -45.00
N THR A 1123 25.24 7.86 -44.31
CA THR A 1123 25.87 6.52 -44.24
C THR A 1123 27.12 6.21 -43.41
N THR A 1124 27.73 7.14 -42.68
CA THR A 1124 28.78 6.77 -41.69
C THR A 1124 28.60 7.50 -40.37
N MET A 1125 28.05 6.80 -39.36
CA MET A 1125 28.19 7.19 -37.96
C MET A 1125 29.69 7.27 -37.63
N LEU A 1126 30.21 8.45 -37.33
CA LEU A 1126 31.57 8.58 -36.83
C LEU A 1126 31.66 7.95 -35.44
N LYS A 1127 32.61 7.02 -35.24
CA LYS A 1127 32.83 6.26 -34.01
C LYS A 1127 34.10 6.75 -33.34
N LYS A 1128 34.05 7.13 -32.05
CA LYS A 1128 35.28 7.26 -31.23
C LYS A 1128 35.49 5.92 -30.54
N ILE A 1129 36.55 5.22 -30.93
CA ILE A 1129 36.94 3.93 -30.34
C ILE A 1129 38.05 4.21 -29.34
N THR A 1130 37.85 3.80 -28.10
CA THR A 1130 38.86 3.98 -27.03
C THR A 1130 39.22 2.60 -26.48
N VAL A 1131 40.52 2.30 -26.41
CA VAL A 1131 41.03 1.05 -25.86
C VAL A 1131 41.79 1.37 -24.58
N ASN A 1132 41.24 0.93 -23.45
CA ASN A 1132 41.74 1.28 -22.12
C ASN A 1132 42.62 0.15 -21.55
N HIS A 1133 43.51 0.52 -20.61
CA HIS A 1133 44.45 -0.39 -19.91
C HIS A 1133 45.59 -0.99 -20.76
N ILE A 1134 45.96 -0.37 -21.89
CA ILE A 1134 47.13 -0.78 -22.69
C ILE A 1134 48.34 0.11 -22.35
N PRO A 1135 49.52 -0.45 -22.03
CA PRO A 1135 50.75 0.33 -21.86
C PRO A 1135 51.14 1.03 -23.17
N LYS A 1136 51.48 2.32 -23.12
CA LYS A 1136 51.81 3.22 -24.26
C LYS A 1136 52.86 2.71 -25.29
N LYS A 1137 53.47 1.54 -25.09
CA LYS A 1137 54.58 0.97 -25.89
C LYS A 1137 54.26 -0.35 -26.61
N LYS A 1138 53.01 -0.84 -26.65
CA LYS A 1138 52.68 -2.15 -27.26
C LYS A 1138 51.87 -1.99 -28.56
N ARG A 1139 52.25 -2.72 -29.63
CA ARG A 1139 51.59 -2.71 -30.94
C ARG A 1139 50.30 -3.53 -30.89
N PHE A 1140 49.17 -2.90 -31.22
CA PHE A 1140 47.89 -3.56 -31.47
C PHE A 1140 47.28 -2.94 -32.73
N SER A 1141 46.41 -3.69 -33.42
CA SER A 1141 45.72 -3.22 -34.61
C SER A 1141 44.23 -3.11 -34.30
N LEU A 1142 43.65 -1.94 -34.57
CA LEU A 1142 42.20 -1.75 -34.60
C LEU A 1142 41.72 -2.06 -36.00
N VAL A 1143 40.90 -3.10 -36.13
CA VAL A 1143 40.22 -3.47 -37.37
C VAL A 1143 38.79 -2.93 -37.25
N TRP A 1144 38.36 -2.12 -38.21
CA TRP A 1144 37.03 -1.53 -38.29
C TRP A 1144 36.27 -2.08 -39.50
#